data_AF-A0A2K2VHG9-F1
#
_entry.id   AF-A0A2K2VHG9-F1
#
_cell.length_a   1.000
_cell.length_b   1.000
_cell.length_c   1.000
_cell.angle_alpha   90.00
_cell.angle_beta   90.00
_cell.angle_gamma   90.00
#
_symmetry.space_group_name_H-M   'P 1'
#
loop_
_entity.id
_entity.type
_entity.pdbx_description
1 polymer ?
#
loop_
_entity_poly.entity_id
_entity_poly.type
_entity_poly.pdbx_seq_one_letter_code
_entity_poly.pdbx_strand_id
1 'polypeptide(L)'
;MANPEELGEYLKSITGRGYKIIIGKPFHVENRVHVVLGKNLRSIWEDIRKNKEVIIRKLKEQGVTWTDDVSEALDNFEKFQESSYKVLSYIEALGFPTPSLIVDIAEILQRYLNDDGLTIVFTRSINRAEEIGRSLRMKLGEDARNISTHHHLVPKDVRKEIEDKARSGEMKIIISPRTLSQGIDIGRVVRIVHVGLPDSVREFKQREGRKGRRPGIPFTETIIIPFSSWDRELLSKGFDIFEKWSSLPLEKTIVNPKNLYQKLFTGLVKLKSTWYKPEELTELEIEALRRAKIIERDGSVNKKKLKYVWDRMNFYEYAPPYGIKRVLEEEKGTKMLEPIGFCDLVEIFQRGCFDYSNDAMVYRHRIVERGRGVTAVVEKRLKDVSFWEDESLARAAEEYMDTKYRWGEEPSIIKDIMHGFLTSKVIVTVYPPRNGFGLLVKIPDRVLWIASSAKHRIYVSNGKAVISRSKKAIEVPVEVHGKYTDFTYGYVYEVDERLDERLIRLGLALIVIALRRLESISLSLLEYGIETVGGKKFFDVHETASAGFIENFDWLSFKDKVEKYSPDDLDLILLNEIDELAYADFIELGFDWKAVREYSLKMLDYLNQGKTIEVIVSGEMARIPRPSRELKLVSLDALIEPIERGEEKPFLYLIAISYFDGEDAEAYVNITPIAPGLKPDDAIRRFETELEEMMSYEEFQLLVSSEEISKTLLSMGLRRLPEDVERKGIEVMKLIEKRLSPPSIEPYLSLARNLYNIEEKDSSIEKVLEIVQKIRREGYTKLMESEARTISSYMKLRSIAIYLAYIHSSAAWKSSESTEEWKSKVDEQNKDGRNQ
;
A
#
# COMPACT_ATOMS: atom_id res chain seq x y z
N MET A 1 -10.91 -11.37 6.96
CA MET A 1 -9.95 -10.84 5.96
C MET A 1 -10.74 -10.50 4.71
N ALA A 2 -10.26 -9.58 3.87
CA ALA A 2 -10.97 -9.19 2.66
C ALA A 2 -10.72 -10.12 1.44
N ASN A 3 -9.64 -10.91 1.47
CA ASN A 3 -9.24 -11.84 0.41
C ASN A 3 -8.82 -13.23 0.98
N PRO A 4 -9.72 -13.97 1.65
CA PRO A 4 -9.38 -15.26 2.27
C PRO A 4 -9.06 -16.37 1.25
N GLU A 5 -9.58 -16.29 0.02
CA GLU A 5 -9.33 -17.25 -1.07
C GLU A 5 -7.86 -17.28 -1.46
N GLU A 6 -7.32 -16.12 -1.86
CA GLU A 6 -5.92 -15.94 -2.29
C GLU A 6 -4.92 -16.41 -1.21
N LEU A 7 -5.19 -16.06 0.06
CA LEU A 7 -4.37 -16.54 1.17
C LEU A 7 -4.49 -18.05 1.37
N GLY A 8 -5.70 -18.61 1.22
CA GLY A 8 -5.94 -20.04 1.32
C GLY A 8 -5.20 -20.84 0.25
N GLU A 9 -5.25 -20.38 -0.99
CA GLU A 9 -4.52 -20.96 -2.13
C GLU A 9 -3.01 -20.91 -1.92
N TYR A 10 -2.50 -19.77 -1.46
CA TYR A 10 -1.08 -19.64 -1.14
C TYR A 10 -0.64 -20.56 0.01
N LEU A 11 -1.42 -20.65 1.09
CA LEU A 11 -1.11 -21.58 2.18
C LEU A 11 -1.20 -23.03 1.74
N LYS A 12 -2.14 -23.38 0.85
CA LYS A 12 -2.24 -24.70 0.24
C LYS A 12 -1.03 -25.01 -0.62
N SER A 13 -0.55 -24.07 -1.43
CA SER A 13 0.63 -24.29 -2.28
C SER A 13 1.90 -24.51 -1.45
N ILE A 14 2.02 -23.85 -0.29
CA ILE A 14 3.14 -24.05 0.64
C ILE A 14 3.03 -25.37 1.41
N THR A 15 1.85 -25.66 1.98
CA THR A 15 1.71 -26.73 2.98
C THR A 15 1.21 -28.05 2.40
N GLY A 16 0.68 -28.03 1.17
CA GLY A 16 -0.05 -29.15 0.55
C GLY A 16 -1.38 -29.47 1.24
N ARG A 17 -1.79 -28.71 2.26
CA ARG A 17 -2.99 -28.97 3.05
C ARG A 17 -4.19 -28.26 2.42
N GLY A 18 -5.29 -28.98 2.26
CA GLY A 18 -6.57 -28.37 1.86
C GLY A 18 -7.01 -27.31 2.87
N TYR A 19 -7.69 -26.29 2.39
CA TYR A 19 -8.32 -25.26 3.22
C TYR A 19 -9.82 -25.24 2.98
N LYS A 20 -10.56 -24.69 3.94
CA LYS A 20 -11.98 -24.40 3.81
C LYS A 20 -12.24 -23.00 4.33
N ILE A 21 -12.86 -22.18 3.50
CA ILE A 21 -13.31 -20.86 3.94
C ILE A 21 -14.63 -21.05 4.67
N ILE A 22 -14.64 -20.69 5.95
CA ILE A 22 -15.86 -20.70 6.75
C ILE A 22 -16.47 -19.31 6.63
N ILE A 23 -17.46 -19.19 5.74
CA ILE A 23 -18.28 -18.00 5.63
C ILE A 23 -19.50 -18.23 6.52
N GLY A 24 -19.74 -17.31 7.44
CA GLY A 24 -20.90 -17.34 8.30
C GLY A 24 -21.35 -15.92 8.58
N LYS A 25 -22.65 -15.73 8.83
CA LYS A 25 -23.10 -14.50 9.48
C LYS A 25 -22.45 -14.49 10.87
N PRO A 26 -21.72 -13.43 11.24
CA PRO A 26 -21.24 -13.30 12.61
C PRO A 26 -22.42 -13.47 13.56
N PHE A 27 -22.23 -14.12 14.71
CA PHE A 27 -23.25 -14.17 15.75
C PHE A 27 -23.67 -12.72 16.06
N HIS A 28 -24.87 -12.35 15.64
CA HIS A 28 -25.31 -10.97 15.60
C HIS A 28 -26.13 -10.69 16.84
N VAL A 29 -25.43 -10.44 17.94
CA VAL A 29 -26.03 -9.75 19.08
C VAL A 29 -26.26 -8.32 18.63
N GLU A 30 -27.47 -7.78 18.84
CA GLU A 30 -27.77 -6.37 18.57
C GLU A 30 -26.71 -5.51 19.26
N ASN A 31 -26.04 -4.65 18.50
CA ASN A 31 -25.04 -3.75 19.04
C ASN A 31 -25.56 -2.32 19.06
N ARG A 32 -25.67 -1.73 20.24
CA ARG A 32 -26.08 -0.35 20.44
C ARG A 32 -24.84 0.54 20.48
N VAL A 33 -24.75 1.45 19.53
CA VAL A 33 -23.61 2.37 19.40
C VAL A 33 -23.98 3.71 20.01
N HIS A 34 -23.18 4.17 20.97
CA HIS A 34 -23.34 5.44 21.63
C HIS A 34 -22.09 6.28 21.42
N VAL A 35 -22.24 7.46 20.84
CA VAL A 35 -21.17 8.47 20.77
C VAL A 35 -21.43 9.50 21.85
N VAL A 36 -20.46 9.70 22.73
CA VAL A 36 -20.57 10.64 23.84
C VAL A 36 -20.28 12.04 23.32
N LEU A 37 -21.35 12.80 23.08
CA LEU A 37 -21.29 14.15 22.52
C LEU A 37 -20.84 15.22 23.52
N GLY A 38 -21.02 14.99 24.81
CA GLY A 38 -20.76 15.98 25.87
C GLY A 38 -21.88 16.02 26.91
N LYS A 39 -21.81 16.97 27.84
CA LYS A 39 -22.87 17.22 28.85
C LYS A 39 -23.75 18.40 28.46
N ASN A 40 -25.01 18.38 28.90
CA ASN A 40 -25.96 19.49 28.79
C ASN A 40 -26.27 19.94 27.35
N LEU A 41 -26.19 19.03 26.37
CA LEU A 41 -26.35 19.33 24.95
C LEU A 41 -27.63 20.11 24.60
N ARG A 42 -28.73 19.85 25.33
CA ARG A 42 -30.00 20.57 25.16
C ARG A 42 -29.89 22.05 25.54
N SER A 43 -29.25 22.36 26.66
CA SER A 43 -29.00 23.74 27.08
C SER A 43 -28.14 24.46 26.05
N ILE A 44 -27.10 23.78 25.54
CA ILE A 44 -26.20 24.33 24.51
C ILE A 44 -27.00 24.69 23.26
N TRP A 45 -27.85 23.79 22.78
CA TRP A 45 -28.70 24.02 21.62
C TRP A 45 -29.67 25.18 21.81
N GLU A 46 -30.31 25.28 22.99
CA GLU A 46 -31.24 26.37 23.30
C GLU A 46 -30.54 27.73 23.32
N ASP A 47 -29.31 27.81 23.83
CA ASP A 47 -28.52 29.03 23.84
C ASP A 47 -28.04 29.44 22.43
N ILE A 48 -27.68 28.46 21.60
CA ILE A 48 -27.38 28.68 20.18
C ILE A 48 -28.61 29.21 19.45
N ARG A 49 -29.77 28.59 19.67
CA ARG A 49 -31.03 28.94 19.01
C ARG A 49 -31.49 30.35 19.36
N LYS A 50 -31.30 30.82 20.59
CA LYS A 50 -31.55 32.22 20.99
C LYS A 50 -30.75 33.22 20.16
N ASN A 51 -29.57 32.84 19.68
CA ASN A 51 -28.68 33.69 18.88
C ASN A 51 -28.73 33.38 17.38
N LYS A 52 -29.68 32.55 16.93
CA LYS A 52 -29.79 32.03 15.56
C LYS A 52 -29.70 33.13 14.49
N GLU A 53 -30.47 34.20 14.64
CA GLU A 53 -30.51 35.28 13.63
C GLU A 53 -29.15 35.97 13.47
N VAL A 54 -28.43 36.19 14.58
CA VAL A 54 -27.09 36.79 14.59
C VAL A 54 -26.07 35.84 13.95
N ILE A 55 -26.16 34.55 14.26
CA ILE A 55 -25.30 33.50 13.68
C ILE A 55 -25.51 33.44 12.15
N ILE A 56 -26.75 33.36 11.69
CA ILE A 56 -27.10 33.31 10.27
C ILE A 56 -26.61 34.57 9.54
N ARG A 57 -26.77 35.74 10.16
CA ARG A 57 -26.30 37.01 9.59
C ARG A 57 -24.78 37.03 9.40
N LYS A 58 -24.01 36.70 10.45
CA LYS A 58 -22.53 36.67 10.38
C LYS A 58 -22.02 35.68 9.33
N LEU A 59 -22.70 34.55 9.15
CA LEU A 59 -22.36 33.57 8.11
C LEU A 59 -22.56 34.14 6.69
N LYS A 60 -23.69 34.80 6.44
CA LYS A 60 -23.94 35.49 5.16
C LYS A 60 -22.89 36.56 4.88
N GLU A 61 -22.49 37.32 5.90
CA GLU A 61 -21.43 38.35 5.80
C GLU A 61 -20.06 37.74 5.43
N GLN A 62 -19.79 36.48 5.76
CA GLN A 62 -18.58 35.75 5.36
C GLN A 62 -18.71 34.97 4.04
N GLY A 63 -19.80 35.17 3.28
CA GLY A 63 -20.01 34.47 2.00
C GLY A 63 -20.30 32.97 2.16
N VAL A 64 -20.72 32.55 3.36
CA VAL A 64 -21.00 31.15 3.69
C VAL A 64 -22.47 30.85 3.45
N THR A 65 -22.75 29.95 2.51
CA THR A 65 -24.09 29.38 2.35
C THR A 65 -24.19 28.15 3.25
N TRP A 66 -25.25 28.08 4.06
CA TRP A 66 -25.54 26.88 4.84
C TRP A 66 -25.63 25.66 3.93
N THR A 67 -25.12 24.52 4.39
CA THR A 67 -25.69 23.25 3.96
C THR A 67 -27.03 23.07 4.70
N ASP A 68 -28.04 22.50 4.02
CA ASP A 68 -29.42 22.43 4.55
C ASP A 68 -29.50 21.74 5.92
N ASP A 69 -28.61 20.77 6.15
CA ASP A 69 -28.44 20.00 7.39
C ASP A 69 -28.10 20.87 8.61
N VAL A 70 -27.19 21.85 8.49
CA VAL A 70 -26.81 22.68 9.64
C VAL A 70 -27.96 23.64 9.98
N SER A 71 -28.73 24.10 8.98
CA SER A 71 -29.88 24.99 9.19
C SER A 71 -31.00 24.25 9.93
N GLU A 72 -31.28 23.02 9.49
CA GLU A 72 -32.23 22.12 10.13
C GLU A 72 -31.82 21.82 11.59
N ALA A 73 -30.52 21.59 11.83
CA ALA A 73 -29.97 21.36 13.17
C ALA A 73 -30.16 22.55 14.14
N LEU A 74 -30.25 23.80 13.65
CA LEU A 74 -30.56 24.94 14.51
C LEU A 74 -32.02 24.97 14.98
N ASP A 75 -32.93 24.37 14.23
CA ASP A 75 -34.37 24.37 14.52
C ASP A 75 -34.88 23.06 15.12
N ASN A 76 -34.15 21.96 14.91
CA ASN A 76 -34.48 20.64 15.42
C ASN A 76 -33.34 20.09 16.30
N PHE A 77 -33.66 19.79 17.56
CA PHE A 77 -32.68 19.25 18.51
C PHE A 77 -32.17 17.85 18.15
N GLU A 78 -33.01 16.99 17.57
CA GLU A 78 -32.57 15.65 17.14
C GLU A 78 -31.53 15.78 16.02
N LYS A 79 -31.78 16.69 15.06
CA LYS A 79 -30.82 17.03 14.01
C LYS A 79 -29.57 17.71 14.55
N PHE A 80 -29.70 18.51 15.61
CA PHE A 80 -28.55 19.03 16.34
C PHE A 80 -27.71 17.92 16.97
N GLN A 81 -28.31 16.88 17.53
CA GLN A 81 -27.57 15.74 18.07
C GLN A 81 -26.76 15.03 16.98
N GLU A 82 -27.36 14.84 15.81
CA GLU A 82 -26.71 14.22 14.63
C GLU A 82 -25.60 15.09 14.01
N SER A 83 -25.52 16.38 14.33
CA SER A 83 -24.57 17.31 13.73
C SER A 83 -23.87 18.20 14.76
N SER A 84 -23.84 17.81 16.03
CA SER A 84 -23.49 18.74 17.12
C SER A 84 -22.06 19.26 16.98
N TYR A 85 -21.10 18.38 16.66
CA TYR A 85 -19.71 18.76 16.43
C TYR A 85 -19.56 19.68 15.20
N LYS A 86 -20.29 19.38 14.11
CA LYS A 86 -20.33 20.22 12.91
C LYS A 86 -20.87 21.60 13.23
N VAL A 87 -22.06 21.70 13.81
CA VAL A 87 -22.71 22.97 14.18
C VAL A 87 -21.84 23.77 15.17
N LEU A 88 -21.28 23.13 16.19
CA LEU A 88 -20.40 23.79 17.15
C LEU A 88 -19.11 24.31 16.49
N SER A 89 -18.57 23.58 15.51
CA SER A 89 -17.40 24.05 14.75
C SER A 89 -17.73 25.29 13.91
N TYR A 90 -18.94 25.38 13.31
CA TYR A 90 -19.41 26.61 12.63
C TYR A 90 -19.49 27.77 13.62
N ILE A 91 -20.12 27.55 14.76
CA ILE A 91 -20.37 28.58 15.77
C ILE A 91 -19.07 29.09 16.39
N GLU A 92 -18.14 28.17 16.68
CA GLU A 92 -16.81 28.48 17.16
C GLU A 92 -16.02 29.29 16.13
N ALA A 93 -16.09 28.93 14.84
CA ALA A 93 -15.41 29.65 13.77
C ALA A 93 -15.93 31.08 13.57
N LEU A 94 -17.20 31.34 13.90
CA LEU A 94 -17.80 32.67 13.91
C LEU A 94 -17.45 33.51 15.16
N GLY A 95 -16.66 32.94 16.07
CA GLY A 95 -16.18 33.58 17.29
C GLY A 95 -17.20 33.60 18.44
N PHE A 96 -18.25 32.76 18.39
CA PHE A 96 -19.14 32.60 19.53
C PHE A 96 -18.54 31.61 20.54
N PRO A 97 -18.70 31.85 21.85
CA PRO A 97 -18.22 30.92 22.87
C PRO A 97 -19.00 29.61 22.77
N THR A 98 -18.28 28.51 22.58
CA THR A 98 -18.83 27.16 22.63
C THR A 98 -18.44 26.48 23.95
N PRO A 99 -19.38 25.82 24.63
CA PRO A 99 -19.06 25.06 25.82
C PRO A 99 -18.18 23.86 25.49
N SER A 100 -17.27 23.53 26.41
CA SER A 100 -16.39 22.37 26.25
C SER A 100 -17.19 21.07 26.28
N LEU A 101 -16.97 20.22 25.28
CA LEU A 101 -17.57 18.88 25.20
C LEU A 101 -16.78 17.82 25.98
N ILE A 102 -15.78 18.24 26.77
CA ILE A 102 -14.97 17.30 27.56
C ILE A 102 -15.85 16.62 28.61
N VAL A 103 -15.76 15.29 28.66
CA VAL A 103 -16.45 14.47 29.64
C VAL A 103 -15.50 13.84 30.63
N ASP A 104 -15.95 13.69 31.88
CA ASP A 104 -15.28 12.91 32.89
C ASP A 104 -15.49 11.42 32.61
N ILE A 105 -14.48 10.78 32.02
CA ILE A 105 -14.54 9.37 31.63
C ILE A 105 -14.83 8.47 32.83
N ALA A 106 -14.25 8.77 34.00
CA ALA A 106 -14.47 7.96 35.20
C ALA A 106 -15.92 8.07 35.70
N GLU A 107 -16.58 9.22 35.54
CA GLU A 107 -18.00 9.40 35.86
C GLU A 107 -18.94 8.59 34.95
N ILE A 108 -18.55 8.40 33.69
CA ILE A 108 -19.31 7.52 32.78
C ILE A 108 -19.06 6.07 33.17
N LEU A 109 -17.80 5.68 33.31
CA LEU A 109 -17.40 4.29 33.54
C LEU A 109 -17.92 3.73 34.88
N GLN A 110 -17.99 4.53 35.95
CA GLN A 110 -18.51 4.07 37.24
C GLN A 110 -19.96 3.54 37.13
N ARG A 111 -20.76 4.01 36.17
CA ARG A 111 -22.14 3.57 35.99
C ARG A 111 -22.24 2.11 35.55
N TYR A 112 -21.17 1.57 34.96
CA TYR A 112 -21.12 0.22 34.41
C TYR A 112 -20.64 -0.84 35.42
N LEU A 113 -20.31 -0.47 36.65
CA LEU A 113 -19.79 -1.40 37.65
C LEU A 113 -20.82 -2.41 38.14
N ASN A 114 -22.09 -2.00 38.12
CA ASN A 114 -23.20 -2.83 38.59
C ASN A 114 -23.81 -3.70 37.47
N ASP A 115 -23.25 -3.66 36.26
CA ASP A 115 -23.77 -4.42 35.13
C ASP A 115 -23.33 -5.90 35.22
N ASP A 116 -24.14 -6.80 34.65
CA ASP A 116 -23.89 -8.25 34.65
C ASP A 116 -22.75 -8.70 33.73
N GLY A 117 -22.16 -7.81 32.94
CA GLY A 117 -21.14 -8.13 31.94
C GLY A 117 -19.88 -7.28 32.05
N LEU A 118 -18.82 -7.74 31.39
CA LEU A 118 -17.53 -7.06 31.37
C LEU A 118 -17.53 -5.89 30.38
N THR A 119 -17.03 -4.74 30.82
CA THR A 119 -16.71 -3.58 29.99
C THR A 119 -15.20 -3.51 29.76
N ILE A 120 -14.77 -3.43 28.50
CA ILE A 120 -13.37 -3.18 28.15
C ILE A 120 -13.24 -1.76 27.63
N VAL A 121 -12.28 -1.02 28.17
CA VAL A 121 -11.97 0.35 27.80
C VAL A 121 -10.66 0.37 27.04
N PHE A 122 -10.71 0.65 25.74
CA PHE A 122 -9.52 0.85 24.93
C PHE A 122 -9.04 2.29 25.00
N THR A 123 -7.75 2.46 25.27
CA THR A 123 -7.05 3.77 25.29
C THR A 123 -5.94 3.79 24.24
N ARG A 124 -5.40 4.98 23.94
CA ARG A 124 -4.23 5.07 23.04
C ARG A 124 -2.91 4.70 23.71
N SER A 125 -2.80 4.92 25.03
CA SER A 125 -1.56 4.67 25.79
C SER A 125 -1.78 3.95 27.12
N ILE A 126 -0.68 3.38 27.64
CA ILE A 126 -0.61 2.78 28.98
C ILE A 126 -0.84 3.84 30.05
N ASN A 127 -0.18 4.99 29.95
CA ASN A 127 -0.36 6.08 30.90
C ASN A 127 -1.83 6.50 31.01
N ARG A 128 -2.52 6.65 29.88
CA ARG A 128 -3.95 6.98 29.88
C ARG A 128 -4.80 5.88 30.51
N ALA A 129 -4.44 4.61 30.28
CA ALA A 129 -5.12 3.50 30.94
C ALA A 129 -4.97 3.57 32.46
N GLU A 130 -3.75 3.83 32.95
CA GLU A 130 -3.44 4.00 34.38
C GLU A 130 -4.08 5.25 34.99
N GLU A 131 -4.13 6.36 34.26
CA GLU A 131 -4.78 7.60 34.70
C GLU A 131 -6.27 7.38 34.93
N ILE A 132 -6.97 6.80 33.95
CA ILE A 132 -8.41 6.50 34.06
C ILE A 132 -8.64 5.47 35.18
N GLY A 133 -7.82 4.43 35.25
CA GLY A 133 -7.90 3.41 36.28
C GLY A 133 -7.71 3.98 37.69
N ARG A 134 -6.72 4.86 37.88
CA ARG A 134 -6.48 5.54 39.16
C ARG A 134 -7.63 6.48 39.52
N SER A 135 -8.13 7.26 38.56
CA SER A 135 -9.27 8.17 38.76
C SER A 135 -10.51 7.40 39.23
N LEU A 136 -10.81 6.26 38.59
CA LEU A 136 -11.88 5.36 39.02
C LEU A 136 -11.64 4.80 40.43
N ARG A 137 -10.46 4.25 40.70
CA ARG A 137 -10.12 3.71 42.04
C ARG A 137 -10.26 4.74 43.15
N MET A 138 -9.84 5.98 42.90
CA MET A 138 -9.96 7.08 43.87
C MET A 138 -11.41 7.46 44.15
N LYS A 139 -12.29 7.44 43.12
CA LYS A 139 -13.71 7.76 43.29
C LYS A 139 -14.51 6.67 44.00
N LEU A 140 -14.08 5.41 43.86
CA LEU A 140 -14.86 4.24 44.28
C LEU A 140 -14.39 3.63 45.61
N GLY A 141 -13.15 3.89 46.05
CA GLY A 141 -12.65 3.32 47.30
C GLY A 141 -12.60 1.78 47.26
N GLU A 142 -13.29 1.13 48.21
CA GLU A 142 -13.27 -0.34 48.36
C GLU A 142 -13.96 -1.08 47.20
N ASP A 143 -14.91 -0.46 46.51
CA ASP A 143 -15.64 -1.03 45.35
C ASP A 143 -14.74 -1.18 44.10
N ALA A 144 -13.51 -0.66 44.16
CA ALA A 144 -12.60 -0.66 43.03
C ALA A 144 -11.93 -2.01 42.73
N ARG A 145 -12.19 -3.05 43.54
CA ARG A 145 -11.60 -4.41 43.38
C ARG A 145 -11.96 -5.06 42.04
N ASN A 146 -13.04 -4.64 41.41
CA ASN A 146 -13.54 -5.19 40.14
C ASN A 146 -13.05 -4.40 38.91
N ILE A 147 -12.03 -3.55 39.08
CA ILE A 147 -11.44 -2.71 38.04
C ILE A 147 -9.94 -2.98 37.94
N SER A 148 -9.41 -3.15 36.73
CA SER A 148 -7.98 -3.31 36.53
C SER A 148 -7.50 -2.72 35.21
N THR A 149 -6.22 -2.37 35.17
CA THR A 149 -5.49 -2.00 33.96
C THR A 149 -4.78 -3.24 33.41
N HIS A 150 -4.70 -3.36 32.09
CA HIS A 150 -4.09 -4.51 31.43
C HIS A 150 -3.20 -4.07 30.26
N HIS A 151 -1.89 -4.27 30.40
CA HIS A 151 -0.88 -3.95 29.40
C HIS A 151 0.41 -4.75 29.63
N HIS A 152 1.35 -4.72 28.68
CA HIS A 152 2.56 -5.56 28.73
C HIS A 152 3.47 -5.28 29.92
N LEU A 153 3.47 -4.05 30.46
CA LEU A 153 4.20 -3.71 31.71
C LEU A 153 3.58 -4.31 32.98
N VAL A 154 2.35 -4.83 32.92
CA VAL A 154 1.76 -5.57 34.05
C VAL A 154 2.39 -6.97 34.11
N PRO A 155 2.88 -7.42 35.28
CA PRO A 155 3.47 -8.76 35.44
C PRO A 155 2.56 -9.86 34.89
N LYS A 156 3.16 -10.88 34.29
CA LYS A 156 2.43 -11.98 33.64
C LYS A 156 1.43 -12.66 34.58
N ASP A 157 1.82 -12.88 35.83
CA ASP A 157 0.96 -13.55 36.82
C ASP A 157 -0.25 -12.68 37.21
N VAL A 158 -0.05 -11.37 37.33
CA VAL A 158 -1.13 -10.40 37.58
C VAL A 158 -2.07 -10.31 36.38
N ARG A 159 -1.54 -10.29 35.15
CA ARG A 159 -2.37 -10.33 33.94
C ARG A 159 -3.24 -11.59 33.90
N LYS A 160 -2.64 -12.74 34.21
CA LYS A 160 -3.37 -14.02 34.28
C LYS A 160 -4.48 -13.98 35.33
N GLU A 161 -4.22 -13.41 36.51
CA GLU A 161 -5.23 -13.24 37.55
C GLU A 161 -6.40 -12.35 37.07
N ILE A 162 -6.11 -11.22 36.41
CA ILE A 162 -7.13 -10.33 35.83
C ILE A 162 -7.96 -11.09 34.78
N GLU A 163 -7.32 -11.86 33.89
CA GLU A 163 -8.00 -12.66 32.87
C GLU A 163 -8.89 -13.75 33.49
N ASP A 164 -8.41 -14.41 34.56
CA ASP A 164 -9.16 -15.45 35.28
C ASP A 164 -10.40 -14.84 35.97
N LYS A 165 -10.25 -13.70 36.65
CA LYS A 165 -11.37 -12.94 37.25
C LYS A 165 -12.35 -12.38 36.20
N ALA A 166 -11.87 -12.04 35.01
CA ALA A 166 -12.73 -11.63 33.90
C ALA A 166 -13.56 -12.82 33.37
N ARG A 167 -12.95 -14.01 33.30
CA ARG A 167 -13.64 -15.24 32.91
C ARG A 167 -14.66 -15.70 33.95
N SER A 168 -14.43 -15.48 35.25
CA SER A 168 -15.39 -15.78 36.33
C SER A 168 -16.50 -14.73 36.50
N GLY A 169 -16.35 -13.54 35.91
CA GLY A 169 -17.33 -12.45 36.01
C GLY A 169 -17.14 -11.53 37.22
N GLU A 170 -16.05 -11.71 37.97
CA GLU A 170 -15.64 -10.85 39.09
C GLU A 170 -15.11 -9.50 38.60
N MET A 171 -14.46 -9.45 37.43
CA MET A 171 -14.07 -8.18 36.81
C MET A 171 -15.23 -7.53 36.08
N LYS A 172 -15.40 -6.22 36.31
CA LYS A 172 -16.44 -5.40 35.69
C LYS A 172 -15.88 -4.44 34.65
N ILE A 173 -14.68 -3.90 34.90
CA ILE A 173 -14.03 -2.97 33.97
C ILE A 173 -12.55 -3.32 33.81
N ILE A 174 -12.10 -3.48 32.56
CA ILE A 174 -10.68 -3.61 32.25
C ILE A 174 -10.27 -2.51 31.27
N ILE A 175 -9.21 -1.79 31.59
CA ILE A 175 -8.69 -0.69 30.77
C ILE A 175 -7.38 -1.14 30.13
N SER A 176 -7.32 -1.16 28.80
CA SER A 176 -6.18 -1.69 28.06
C SER A 176 -5.89 -0.85 26.81
N PRO A 177 -4.64 -0.47 26.53
CA PRO A 177 -4.33 0.24 25.29
C PRO A 177 -4.42 -0.66 24.05
N ARG A 178 -3.74 -1.83 24.07
CA ARG A 178 -3.70 -2.76 22.92
C ARG A 178 -3.73 -4.24 23.28
N THR A 179 -3.22 -4.64 24.45
CA THR A 179 -3.00 -6.08 24.74
C THR A 179 -4.25 -6.96 24.67
N LEU A 180 -5.44 -6.42 24.97
CA LEU A 180 -6.70 -7.15 24.87
C LEU A 180 -7.38 -7.05 23.49
N SER A 181 -6.81 -6.32 22.53
CA SER A 181 -7.36 -6.24 21.17
C SER A 181 -7.10 -7.52 20.36
N GLN A 182 -6.14 -8.36 20.77
CA GLN A 182 -5.68 -9.57 20.07
C GLN A 182 -6.04 -10.86 20.81
N GLY A 183 -6.40 -11.91 20.05
CA GLY A 183 -6.54 -13.35 20.38
C GLY A 183 -7.34 -13.84 21.60
N ILE A 184 -7.27 -13.19 22.76
CA ILE A 184 -7.59 -13.78 24.05
C ILE A 184 -9.12 -13.80 24.30
N ASP A 185 -9.62 -14.92 24.83
CA ASP A 185 -10.97 -15.03 25.40
C ASP A 185 -10.94 -14.63 26.88
N ILE A 186 -11.60 -13.51 27.18
CA ILE A 186 -11.62 -12.86 28.50
C ILE A 186 -13.02 -12.89 29.14
N GLY A 187 -13.93 -13.74 28.63
CA GLY A 187 -15.21 -13.96 29.29
C GLY A 187 -16.40 -13.29 28.61
N ARG A 188 -17.41 -12.92 29.41
CA ARG A 188 -18.67 -12.32 28.96
C ARG A 188 -18.52 -10.81 28.75
N VAL A 189 -17.90 -10.43 27.65
CA VAL A 189 -17.73 -9.02 27.26
C VAL A 189 -19.03 -8.51 26.62
N VAL A 190 -19.68 -7.56 27.27
CA VAL A 190 -20.93 -6.94 26.78
C VAL A 190 -20.72 -5.54 26.21
N ARG A 191 -19.64 -4.86 26.62
CA ARG A 191 -19.39 -3.47 26.23
C ARG A 191 -17.93 -3.22 25.88
N ILE A 192 -17.74 -2.46 24.80
CA ILE A 192 -16.46 -1.87 24.42
C ILE A 192 -16.58 -0.35 24.50
N VAL A 193 -15.62 0.29 25.16
CA VAL A 193 -15.48 1.74 25.24
C VAL A 193 -14.21 2.14 24.50
N HIS A 194 -14.33 2.98 23.47
CA HIS A 194 -13.18 3.60 22.78
C HIS A 194 -12.94 4.98 23.38
N VAL A 195 -11.86 5.13 24.15
CA VAL A 195 -11.34 6.44 24.55
C VAL A 195 -10.43 6.93 23.44
N GLY A 196 -11.08 7.59 22.49
CA GLY A 196 -10.57 7.93 21.17
C GLY A 196 -10.60 6.77 20.18
N LEU A 197 -10.91 7.09 18.92
CA LEU A 197 -10.96 6.10 17.84
C LEU A 197 -9.55 5.65 17.43
N PRO A 198 -9.36 4.38 17.07
CA PRO A 198 -8.11 3.95 16.43
C PRO A 198 -8.00 4.53 15.01
N ASP A 199 -6.78 4.53 14.48
CA ASP A 199 -6.47 5.15 13.17
C ASP A 199 -6.86 4.26 11.99
N SER A 200 -7.07 2.95 12.23
CA SER A 200 -7.52 2.00 11.20
C SER A 200 -8.83 1.33 11.56
N VAL A 201 -9.61 1.05 10.50
CA VAL A 201 -10.89 0.34 10.59
C VAL A 201 -10.67 -1.11 11.00
N ARG A 202 -9.54 -1.72 10.62
CA ARG A 202 -9.15 -3.04 11.13
C ARG A 202 -8.93 -3.05 12.63
N GLU A 203 -8.21 -2.09 13.20
CA GLU A 203 -8.04 -2.03 14.66
C GLU A 203 -9.39 -1.78 15.35
N PHE A 204 -10.24 -0.90 14.81
CA PHE A 204 -11.60 -0.68 15.29
C PHE A 204 -12.42 -1.99 15.32
N LYS A 205 -12.49 -2.70 14.19
CA LYS A 205 -13.24 -3.97 14.06
C LYS A 205 -12.64 -5.09 14.92
N GLN A 206 -11.33 -5.14 15.13
CA GLN A 206 -10.69 -6.11 16.04
C GLN A 206 -11.07 -5.87 17.50
N ARG A 207 -11.11 -4.61 17.94
CA ARG A 207 -11.57 -4.20 19.27
C ARG A 207 -13.05 -4.55 19.45
N GLU A 208 -13.90 -4.21 18.48
CA GLU A 208 -15.33 -4.53 18.51
C GLU A 208 -15.59 -6.05 18.51
N GLY A 209 -14.77 -6.84 17.81
CA GLY A 209 -14.87 -8.31 17.80
C GLY A 209 -14.54 -9.00 19.13
N ARG A 210 -14.29 -8.26 20.22
CA ARG A 210 -14.09 -8.79 21.57
C ARG A 210 -15.39 -9.00 22.33
N LYS A 211 -16.46 -8.27 22.02
CA LYS A 211 -17.76 -8.40 22.68
C LYS A 211 -18.70 -9.35 21.94
N GLY A 212 -19.74 -9.79 22.62
CA GLY A 212 -20.82 -10.57 22.00
C GLY A 212 -20.43 -12.00 21.59
N ARG A 213 -19.37 -12.59 22.16
CA ARG A 213 -18.90 -13.94 21.78
C ARG A 213 -19.70 -15.11 22.37
N ARG A 214 -20.59 -14.86 23.34
CA ARG A 214 -21.27 -15.90 24.12
C ARG A 214 -22.79 -15.88 23.90
N PRO A 215 -23.43 -17.06 23.77
CA PRO A 215 -24.89 -17.17 23.81
C PRO A 215 -25.45 -16.60 25.12
N GLY A 216 -26.62 -15.94 25.07
CA GLY A 216 -27.27 -15.36 26.25
C GLY A 216 -26.87 -13.93 26.60
N ILE A 217 -26.07 -13.26 25.76
CA ILE A 217 -25.92 -11.80 25.79
C ILE A 217 -27.08 -11.20 24.97
N PRO A 218 -27.98 -10.41 25.59
CA PRO A 218 -29.17 -9.90 24.91
C PRO A 218 -28.83 -8.82 23.88
N PHE A 219 -27.96 -7.89 24.25
CA PHE A 219 -27.40 -6.85 23.39
C PHE A 219 -25.96 -6.54 23.83
N THR A 220 -25.16 -5.95 22.95
CA THR A 220 -23.85 -5.38 23.27
C THR A 220 -23.85 -3.88 23.07
N GLU A 221 -22.86 -3.19 23.63
CA GLU A 221 -22.72 -1.75 23.48
C GLU A 221 -21.33 -1.35 22.97
N THR A 222 -21.30 -0.36 22.08
CA THR A 222 -20.11 0.42 21.73
C THR A 222 -20.27 1.81 22.33
N ILE A 223 -19.34 2.24 23.16
CA ILE A 223 -19.28 3.62 23.64
C ILE A 223 -18.07 4.28 23.00
N ILE A 224 -18.26 5.39 22.31
CA ILE A 224 -17.18 6.16 21.68
C ILE A 224 -17.07 7.48 22.43
N ILE A 225 -15.90 7.73 23.02
CA ILE A 225 -15.60 8.98 23.72
C ILE A 225 -14.53 9.69 22.89
N PRO A 226 -14.90 10.72 22.10
CA PRO A 226 -13.96 11.45 21.27
C PRO A 226 -12.88 12.10 22.14
N PHE A 227 -11.62 11.91 21.77
CA PHE A 227 -10.49 12.33 22.57
C PHE A 227 -9.34 12.90 21.72
N SER A 228 -8.99 12.29 20.59
CA SER A 228 -7.88 12.73 19.75
C SER A 228 -8.30 13.81 18.75
N SER A 229 -7.32 14.41 18.06
CA SER A 229 -7.59 15.28 16.91
C SER A 229 -8.33 14.52 15.80
N TRP A 230 -7.89 13.29 15.51
CA TRP A 230 -8.47 12.40 14.51
C TRP A 230 -9.98 12.18 14.68
N ASP A 231 -10.43 11.73 15.85
CA ASP A 231 -11.85 11.41 16.05
C ASP A 231 -12.75 12.66 16.08
N ARG A 232 -12.22 13.80 16.54
CA ARG A 232 -12.93 15.08 16.49
C ARG A 232 -13.06 15.60 15.07
N GLU A 233 -12.02 15.47 14.25
CA GLU A 233 -12.08 15.87 12.83
C GLU A 233 -13.05 14.98 12.06
N LEU A 234 -13.06 13.67 12.34
CA LEU A 234 -14.02 12.74 11.76
C LEU A 234 -15.47 13.13 12.10
N LEU A 235 -15.74 13.47 13.38
CA LEU A 235 -17.07 13.85 13.84
C LEU A 235 -17.47 15.29 13.47
N SER A 236 -16.50 16.19 13.22
CA SER A 236 -16.79 17.58 12.81
C SER A 236 -17.41 17.66 11.41
N LYS A 237 -17.20 16.64 10.57
CA LYS A 237 -17.82 16.56 9.24
C LYS A 237 -19.24 15.98 9.26
N GLY A 238 -19.63 15.29 10.33
CA GLY A 238 -20.94 14.67 10.50
C GLY A 238 -20.86 13.22 10.93
N PHE A 239 -21.93 12.71 11.55
CA PHE A 239 -22.00 11.30 11.97
C PHE A 239 -22.04 10.32 10.80
N ASP A 240 -22.61 10.74 9.67
CA ASP A 240 -22.64 9.98 8.42
C ASP A 240 -21.21 9.66 7.92
N ILE A 241 -20.26 10.58 8.13
CA ILE A 241 -18.86 10.36 7.76
C ILE A 241 -18.19 9.34 8.69
N PHE A 242 -18.49 9.38 9.99
CA PHE A 242 -18.06 8.33 10.93
C PHE A 242 -18.64 6.96 10.53
N GLU A 243 -19.92 6.89 10.17
CA GLU A 243 -20.55 5.66 9.68
C GLU A 243 -19.85 5.17 8.41
N LYS A 244 -19.60 6.04 7.43
CA LYS A 244 -18.83 5.71 6.22
C LYS A 244 -17.45 5.15 6.55
N TRP A 245 -16.69 5.78 7.45
CA TRP A 245 -15.37 5.30 7.87
C TRP A 245 -15.45 3.93 8.54
N SER A 246 -16.33 3.76 9.53
CA SER A 246 -16.48 2.50 10.27
C SER A 246 -16.99 1.35 9.39
N SER A 247 -17.74 1.69 8.33
CA SER A 247 -18.29 0.74 7.37
C SER A 247 -17.28 0.27 6.32
N LEU A 248 -16.12 0.95 6.18
CA LEU A 248 -15.10 0.57 5.19
C LEU A 248 -14.74 -0.93 5.28
N PRO A 249 -14.49 -1.58 4.13
CA PRO A 249 -14.01 -2.95 4.11
C PRO A 249 -12.68 -3.08 4.87
N LEU A 250 -12.46 -4.23 5.48
CA LEU A 250 -11.15 -4.55 6.08
C LEU A 250 -10.08 -4.48 4.99
N GLU A 251 -8.87 -4.05 5.34
CA GLU A 251 -7.80 -3.98 4.35
C GLU A 251 -7.47 -5.40 3.82
N LYS A 252 -7.14 -5.52 2.54
CA LYS A 252 -6.64 -6.77 1.95
C LYS A 252 -5.24 -7.09 2.50
N THR A 253 -4.94 -8.37 2.61
CA THR A 253 -3.57 -8.83 2.90
C THR A 253 -2.89 -9.10 1.56
N ILE A 254 -1.78 -8.41 1.27
CA ILE A 254 -1.03 -8.65 0.03
C ILE A 254 -0.31 -9.99 0.12
N VAL A 255 -0.55 -10.87 -0.85
CA VAL A 255 0.11 -12.17 -0.96
C VAL A 255 0.91 -12.19 -2.26
N ASN A 256 2.22 -12.38 -2.15
CA ASN A 256 3.10 -12.40 -3.30
C ASN A 256 4.12 -13.55 -3.18
N PRO A 257 3.88 -14.70 -3.86
CA PRO A 257 4.79 -15.85 -3.83
C PRO A 257 6.18 -15.56 -4.43
N LYS A 258 6.28 -14.55 -5.30
CA LYS A 258 7.50 -14.11 -5.98
C LYS A 258 8.23 -12.98 -5.23
N ASN A 259 7.82 -12.67 -3.99
CA ASN A 259 8.38 -11.59 -3.20
C ASN A 259 9.90 -11.75 -2.95
N LEU A 260 10.69 -10.85 -3.53
CA LEU A 260 12.15 -10.83 -3.48
C LEU A 260 12.71 -10.53 -2.09
N TYR A 261 11.96 -9.90 -1.18
CA TYR A 261 12.36 -9.79 0.22
C TYR A 261 12.39 -11.17 0.89
N GLN A 262 11.35 -11.97 0.68
CA GLN A 262 11.33 -13.35 1.18
C GLN A 262 12.45 -14.19 0.54
N LYS A 263 12.68 -14.04 -0.78
CA LYS A 263 13.76 -14.75 -1.49
C LYS A 263 15.15 -14.29 -1.06
N LEU A 264 15.32 -13.00 -0.74
CA LEU A 264 16.55 -12.49 -0.15
C LEU A 264 16.85 -13.24 1.14
N PHE A 265 15.86 -13.40 2.02
CA PHE A 265 16.04 -14.13 3.27
C PHE A 265 16.41 -15.59 3.05
N THR A 266 15.64 -16.32 2.24
CA THR A 266 15.92 -17.75 2.01
C THR A 266 17.27 -17.95 1.31
N GLY A 267 17.64 -17.07 0.38
CA GLY A 267 18.96 -17.04 -0.25
C GLY A 267 20.09 -16.77 0.76
N LEU A 268 19.91 -15.82 1.68
CA LEU A 268 20.87 -15.57 2.76
C LEU A 268 21.05 -16.79 3.66
N VAL A 269 19.95 -17.46 4.04
CA VAL A 269 19.97 -18.68 4.86
C VAL A 269 20.77 -19.78 4.15
N LYS A 270 20.52 -20.00 2.86
CA LYS A 270 21.25 -21.00 2.06
C LYS A 270 22.75 -20.69 1.97
N LEU A 271 23.12 -19.43 1.76
CA LEU A 271 24.54 -19.01 1.72
C LEU A 271 25.26 -19.06 3.08
N LYS A 272 24.52 -18.97 4.19
CA LYS A 272 25.07 -19.00 5.55
C LYS A 272 25.09 -20.40 6.16
N SER A 273 24.16 -21.24 5.77
CA SER A 273 24.01 -22.60 6.29
C SER A 273 25.14 -23.50 5.81
N THR A 274 25.55 -24.43 6.66
CA THR A 274 26.45 -25.52 6.27
C THR A 274 25.70 -26.70 5.63
N TRP A 275 24.37 -26.67 5.63
CA TRP A 275 23.51 -27.78 5.19
C TRP A 275 23.00 -27.62 3.75
N TYR A 276 22.98 -26.39 3.24
CA TYR A 276 22.56 -26.07 1.88
C TYR A 276 23.78 -25.78 1.03
N LYS A 277 23.69 -26.12 -0.26
CA LYS A 277 24.75 -25.81 -1.22
C LYS A 277 24.40 -24.55 -2.02
N PRO A 278 25.37 -23.69 -2.38
CA PRO A 278 25.10 -22.48 -3.18
C PRO A 278 24.42 -22.76 -4.52
N GLU A 279 24.62 -23.95 -5.11
CA GLU A 279 23.99 -24.38 -6.35
C GLU A 279 22.48 -24.65 -6.21
N GLU A 280 21.95 -24.70 -4.98
CA GLU A 280 20.52 -24.90 -4.68
C GLU A 280 19.75 -23.57 -4.61
N LEU A 281 20.39 -22.43 -4.90
CA LEU A 281 19.73 -21.15 -5.02
C LEU A 281 18.80 -21.12 -6.23
N THR A 282 17.56 -20.69 -6.03
CA THR A 282 16.62 -20.48 -7.14
C THR A 282 16.93 -19.17 -7.87
N GLU A 283 16.41 -19.02 -9.10
CA GLU A 283 16.63 -17.81 -9.89
C GLU A 283 16.17 -16.53 -9.18
N LEU A 284 15.01 -16.57 -8.52
CA LEU A 284 14.49 -15.44 -7.74
C LEU A 284 15.37 -15.14 -6.50
N GLU A 285 15.97 -16.16 -5.87
CA GLU A 285 16.92 -15.96 -4.76
C GLU A 285 18.21 -15.32 -5.28
N ILE A 286 18.72 -15.77 -6.42
CA ILE A 286 19.89 -15.17 -7.07
C ILE A 286 19.61 -13.71 -7.44
N GLU A 287 18.45 -13.41 -8.01
CA GLU A 287 18.05 -12.05 -8.36
C GLU A 287 17.96 -11.16 -7.11
N ALA A 288 17.29 -11.61 -6.05
CA ALA A 288 17.22 -10.87 -4.79
C ALA A 288 18.61 -10.59 -4.18
N LEU A 289 19.50 -11.59 -4.19
CA LEU A 289 20.88 -11.47 -3.71
C LEU A 289 21.72 -10.51 -4.58
N ARG A 290 21.51 -10.49 -5.91
CA ARG A 290 22.15 -9.54 -6.84
C ARG A 290 21.66 -8.11 -6.60
N ARG A 291 20.34 -7.91 -6.45
CA ARG A 291 19.74 -6.61 -6.08
C ARG A 291 20.27 -6.08 -4.76
N ALA A 292 20.54 -6.97 -3.81
CA ALA A 292 21.18 -6.64 -2.53
C ALA A 292 22.71 -6.44 -2.60
N LYS A 293 23.31 -6.64 -3.78
CA LYS A 293 24.77 -6.58 -4.04
C LYS A 293 25.56 -7.60 -3.22
N ILE A 294 24.96 -8.75 -2.94
CA ILE A 294 25.61 -9.87 -2.24
C ILE A 294 26.24 -10.81 -3.24
N ILE A 295 25.59 -11.06 -4.37
CA ILE A 295 26.15 -11.77 -5.51
C ILE A 295 26.58 -10.74 -6.56
N GLU A 296 27.84 -10.81 -6.96
CA GLU A 296 28.41 -9.97 -8.01
C GLU A 296 28.07 -10.52 -9.41
N ARG A 297 28.36 -9.75 -10.47
CA ARG A 297 28.04 -10.15 -11.86
C ARG A 297 28.73 -11.43 -12.31
N ASP A 298 29.89 -11.75 -11.74
CA ASP A 298 30.66 -12.96 -12.01
C ASP A 298 30.18 -14.18 -11.19
N GLY A 299 29.11 -14.01 -10.40
CA GLY A 299 28.55 -15.06 -9.53
C GLY A 299 29.25 -15.18 -8.17
N SER A 300 30.30 -14.41 -7.90
CA SER A 300 31.00 -14.46 -6.62
C SER A 300 30.18 -13.83 -5.47
N VAL A 301 30.37 -14.36 -4.26
CA VAL A 301 29.64 -13.91 -3.06
C VAL A 301 30.48 -12.91 -2.26
N ASN A 302 29.95 -11.69 -2.12
CA ASN A 302 30.50 -10.65 -1.26
C ASN A 302 30.23 -10.96 0.22
N LYS A 303 31.17 -11.67 0.87
CA LYS A 303 31.02 -12.11 2.27
C LYS A 303 30.81 -10.97 3.27
N LYS A 304 31.37 -9.78 3.01
CA LYS A 304 31.17 -8.60 3.86
C LYS A 304 29.73 -8.10 3.77
N LYS A 305 29.21 -7.97 2.55
CA LYS A 305 27.82 -7.56 2.33
C LYS A 305 26.83 -8.61 2.83
N LEU A 306 27.11 -9.90 2.60
CA LEU A 306 26.33 -11.02 3.12
C LEU A 306 26.16 -10.92 4.65
N LYS A 307 27.26 -10.74 5.39
CA LYS A 307 27.21 -10.57 6.84
C LYS A 307 26.45 -9.30 7.24
N TYR A 308 26.74 -8.18 6.58
CA TYR A 308 26.07 -6.91 6.85
C TYR A 308 24.56 -7.01 6.71
N VAL A 309 24.06 -7.60 5.62
CA VAL A 309 22.62 -7.72 5.37
C VAL A 309 21.98 -8.73 6.33
N TRP A 310 22.63 -9.88 6.57
CA TRP A 310 22.15 -10.87 7.52
C TRP A 310 21.93 -10.30 8.93
N ASP A 311 22.88 -9.49 9.41
CA ASP A 311 22.83 -8.89 10.75
C ASP A 311 21.80 -7.74 10.85
N ARG A 312 21.19 -7.33 9.72
CA ARG A 312 20.44 -6.07 9.59
C ARG A 312 19.07 -6.17 8.92
N MET A 313 18.73 -7.32 8.36
CA MET A 313 17.45 -7.56 7.69
C MET A 313 16.33 -7.75 8.72
N ASN A 314 15.17 -7.16 8.47
CA ASN A 314 14.06 -7.18 9.41
C ASN A 314 13.13 -8.38 9.20
N PHE A 315 13.23 -9.35 10.11
CA PHE A 315 12.05 -10.16 10.47
C PHE A 315 11.38 -9.65 11.75
N TYR A 316 12.08 -8.81 12.52
CA TYR A 316 11.67 -8.30 13.82
C TYR A 316 12.36 -6.97 14.16
N GLU A 317 12.28 -5.94 13.32
CA GLU A 317 12.75 -4.56 13.63
C GLU A 317 14.16 -4.42 14.29
N TYR A 318 15.06 -5.39 14.07
CA TYR A 318 16.25 -5.75 14.88
C TYR A 318 15.95 -6.30 16.30
N ALA A 319 15.41 -7.51 16.41
CA ALA A 319 14.78 -7.99 17.65
C ALA A 319 15.69 -7.99 18.89
N PRO A 320 15.07 -7.82 20.08
CA PRO A 320 15.72 -7.99 21.37
C PRO A 320 16.68 -9.19 21.43
N PRO A 321 17.88 -8.97 21.99
CA PRO A 321 18.20 -7.81 22.84
C PRO A 321 18.66 -6.52 22.12
N TYR A 322 18.52 -6.37 20.78
CA TYR A 322 19.31 -5.38 20.00
C TYR A 322 18.64 -4.05 19.58
N GLY A 323 17.45 -3.72 20.10
CA GLY A 323 16.85 -2.39 19.90
C GLY A 323 17.61 -1.25 20.61
N ILE A 324 17.24 -0.01 20.32
CA ILE A 324 17.81 1.16 20.98
C ILE A 324 17.15 1.32 22.36
N LYS A 325 17.98 1.40 23.40
CA LYS A 325 17.50 1.49 24.78
C LYS A 325 16.70 2.78 25.00
N ARG A 326 15.68 2.73 25.85
CA ARG A 326 14.93 3.92 26.27
C ARG A 326 14.97 4.11 27.77
N VAL A 327 15.13 5.36 28.19
CA VAL A 327 15.27 5.73 29.60
C VAL A 327 14.43 6.97 29.88
N LEU A 328 13.55 6.90 30.87
CA LEU A 328 12.85 8.05 31.42
C LEU A 328 13.66 8.61 32.59
N GLU A 329 14.09 9.86 32.48
CA GLU A 329 14.77 10.62 33.52
C GLU A 329 13.70 11.33 34.39
N GLU A 330 13.67 11.00 35.69
CA GLU A 330 12.76 11.58 36.69
C GLU A 330 13.60 12.25 37.79
N GLU A 331 13.01 13.16 38.57
CA GLU A 331 13.72 13.86 39.67
C GLU A 331 14.41 12.90 40.66
N LYS A 332 13.85 11.70 40.86
CA LYS A 332 14.32 10.70 41.84
C LYS A 332 15.14 9.56 41.21
N GLY A 333 15.50 9.63 39.94
CA GLY A 333 16.33 8.62 39.28
C GLY A 333 15.99 8.38 37.81
N THR A 334 16.32 7.18 37.32
CA THR A 334 16.05 6.79 35.93
C THR A 334 15.25 5.50 35.89
N LYS A 335 14.22 5.47 35.03
CA LYS A 335 13.39 4.30 34.78
C LYS A 335 13.66 3.79 33.36
N MET A 336 13.98 2.50 33.23
CA MET A 336 14.11 1.87 31.92
C MET A 336 12.73 1.70 31.27
N LEU A 337 12.63 2.01 29.99
CA LEU A 337 11.46 1.79 29.16
C LEU A 337 11.72 0.66 28.16
N GLU A 338 10.67 0.21 27.46
CA GLU A 338 10.80 -0.76 26.38
C GLU A 338 11.71 -0.19 25.27
N PRO A 339 12.71 -0.94 24.78
CA PRO A 339 13.56 -0.47 23.70
C PRO A 339 12.77 -0.32 22.40
N ILE A 340 13.25 0.53 21.51
CA ILE A 340 12.64 0.81 20.21
C ILE A 340 13.46 0.24 19.05
N GLY A 341 12.83 0.10 17.89
CA GLY A 341 13.52 -0.23 16.65
C GLY A 341 14.41 0.91 16.15
N PHE A 342 15.27 0.60 15.19
CA PHE A 342 16.08 1.64 14.52
C PHE A 342 15.23 2.55 13.62
N CYS A 343 14.12 2.04 13.07
CA CYS A 343 13.17 2.84 12.30
C CYS A 343 12.47 3.85 13.20
N ASP A 344 11.96 3.40 14.35
CA ASP A 344 11.35 4.27 15.36
C ASP A 344 12.27 5.38 15.84
N LEU A 345 13.58 5.11 16.02
CA LEU A 345 14.54 6.17 16.31
C LEU A 345 14.47 7.25 15.23
N VAL A 346 14.56 6.85 13.96
CA VAL A 346 14.60 7.77 12.82
C VAL A 346 13.26 8.50 12.63
N GLU A 347 12.13 7.84 12.82
CA GLU A 347 10.81 8.38 12.44
C GLU A 347 10.05 9.05 13.60
N ILE A 348 10.34 8.66 14.85
CA ILE A 348 9.49 9.00 16.00
C ILE A 348 10.31 9.60 17.15
N PHE A 349 11.45 8.99 17.50
CA PHE A 349 12.16 9.29 18.75
C PHE A 349 13.37 10.21 18.56
N GLN A 350 13.18 11.34 17.88
CA GLN A 350 14.18 12.41 17.80
C GLN A 350 14.04 13.41 18.96
N ARG A 351 15.10 14.17 19.26
CA ARG A 351 15.06 15.21 20.29
C ARG A 351 13.93 16.21 20.01
N GLY A 352 13.19 16.62 21.03
CA GLY A 352 12.03 17.50 20.87
C GLY A 352 10.74 16.81 20.43
N CYS A 353 10.76 15.52 20.11
CA CYS A 353 9.54 14.75 19.84
C CYS A 353 8.80 14.37 21.13
N PHE A 354 7.48 14.35 21.08
CA PHE A 354 6.60 13.99 22.18
C PHE A 354 6.29 12.49 22.17
N ASP A 355 6.50 11.82 23.30
CA ASP A 355 5.99 10.48 23.53
C ASP A 355 4.70 10.54 24.36
N TYR A 356 3.57 10.45 23.65
CA TYR A 356 2.23 10.37 24.25
C TYR A 356 2.00 9.10 25.08
N SER A 357 2.86 8.09 24.93
CA SER A 357 2.76 6.87 25.73
C SER A 357 3.20 7.10 27.16
N ASN A 358 4.17 8.00 27.35
CA ASN A 358 4.80 8.31 28.63
C ASN A 358 4.53 9.74 29.13
N ASP A 359 3.73 10.54 28.41
CA ASP A 359 3.51 11.97 28.65
C ASP A 359 4.87 12.70 28.79
N ALA A 360 5.77 12.33 27.89
CA ALA A 360 7.17 12.69 27.94
C ALA A 360 7.60 13.34 26.64
N MET A 361 8.78 13.93 26.64
CA MET A 361 9.47 14.40 25.45
C MET A 361 10.85 13.76 25.40
N VAL A 362 11.28 13.39 24.21
CA VAL A 362 12.66 12.97 23.97
C VAL A 362 13.56 14.18 24.21
N TYR A 363 14.29 14.12 25.32
CA TYR A 363 15.09 15.23 25.80
C TYR A 363 16.49 15.22 25.17
N ARG A 364 17.09 14.03 25.04
CA ARG A 364 18.41 13.87 24.42
C ARG A 364 18.67 12.43 23.99
N HIS A 365 19.67 12.24 23.14
CA HIS A 365 20.23 10.93 22.82
C HIS A 365 21.56 10.71 23.53
N ARG A 366 21.86 9.47 23.93
CA ARG A 366 23.21 9.06 24.35
C ARG A 366 23.95 8.52 23.14
N ILE A 367 25.03 9.18 22.75
CA ILE A 367 25.74 8.93 21.48
C ILE A 367 27.13 8.38 21.78
N VAL A 368 27.63 7.46 20.94
CA VAL A 368 29.03 7.01 20.99
C VAL A 368 29.94 8.01 20.27
N GLU A 369 30.92 8.55 20.97
CA GLU A 369 31.85 9.61 20.48
C GLU A 369 32.53 9.26 19.14
N ARG A 370 32.89 7.98 18.91
CA ARG A 370 33.64 7.55 17.70
C ARG A 370 32.78 7.07 16.53
N GLY A 371 31.44 7.12 16.61
CA GLY A 371 30.58 6.54 15.56
C GLY A 371 29.25 7.22 15.29
N ARG A 372 28.88 8.28 16.04
CA ARG A 372 27.57 8.97 15.96
C ARG A 372 26.35 8.04 16.09
N GLY A 373 26.54 6.83 16.61
CA GLY A 373 25.47 5.87 16.85
C GLY A 373 24.74 6.17 18.16
N VAL A 374 23.41 6.18 18.12
CA VAL A 374 22.57 6.35 19.31
C VAL A 374 22.52 5.01 20.08
N THR A 375 22.87 5.06 21.35
CA THR A 375 22.84 3.90 22.26
C THR A 375 21.60 3.88 23.15
N ALA A 376 21.07 5.06 23.45
CA ALA A 376 19.83 5.20 24.20
C ALA A 376 19.12 6.52 23.86
N VAL A 377 17.80 6.48 23.87
CA VAL A 377 16.92 7.65 23.90
C VAL A 377 16.61 7.98 25.35
N VAL A 378 16.82 9.24 25.74
CA VAL A 378 16.53 9.73 27.09
C VAL A 378 15.35 10.69 27.01
N GLU A 379 14.31 10.37 27.75
CA GLU A 379 13.06 11.13 27.82
C GLU A 379 12.92 11.79 29.18
N LYS A 380 12.19 12.92 29.22
CA LYS A 380 11.75 13.59 30.44
C LYS A 380 10.25 13.78 30.39
N ARG A 381 9.56 13.68 31.53
CA ARG A 381 8.12 14.00 31.60
C ARG A 381 7.91 15.45 31.20
N LEU A 382 6.84 15.74 30.48
CA LEU A 382 6.56 17.10 29.96
C LEU A 382 6.56 18.18 31.05
N LYS A 383 6.08 17.86 32.24
CA LYS A 383 6.08 18.76 33.40
C LYS A 383 7.49 19.07 33.96
N ASP A 384 8.45 18.20 33.70
CA ASP A 384 9.83 18.29 34.20
C ASP A 384 10.78 18.80 33.09
N VAL A 385 10.24 19.17 31.92
CA VAL A 385 11.00 19.75 30.80
C VAL A 385 11.11 21.26 31.00
N SER A 386 12.34 21.74 31.17
CA SER A 386 12.66 23.16 31.12
C SER A 386 12.76 23.66 29.68
N PHE A 387 11.64 24.00 29.03
CA PHE A 387 11.62 24.49 27.65
C PHE A 387 12.49 25.74 27.44
N TRP A 388 12.63 26.58 28.47
CA TRP A 388 13.35 27.86 28.41
C TRP A 388 14.85 27.77 28.68
N GLU A 389 15.33 26.65 29.23
CA GLU A 389 16.77 26.46 29.53
C GLU A 389 17.53 25.90 28.32
N ASP A 390 16.82 25.30 27.38
CA ASP A 390 17.35 24.73 26.15
C ASP A 390 17.09 25.69 25.00
N GLU A 391 18.15 26.28 24.42
CA GLU A 391 18.04 27.30 23.37
C GLU A 391 17.19 26.82 22.18
N SER A 392 17.34 25.55 21.79
CA SER A 392 16.60 24.98 20.66
C SER A 392 15.11 24.88 20.97
N LEU A 393 14.76 24.38 22.16
CA LEU A 393 13.36 24.25 22.58
C LEU A 393 12.72 25.60 22.87
N ALA A 394 13.47 26.55 23.43
CA ALA A 394 13.00 27.91 23.71
C ALA A 394 12.56 28.61 22.42
N ARG A 395 13.38 28.53 21.37
CA ARG A 395 13.05 29.11 20.06
C ARG A 395 11.77 28.52 19.45
N ALA A 396 11.61 27.19 19.53
CA ALA A 396 10.39 26.53 19.06
C ALA A 396 9.16 26.92 19.90
N ALA A 397 9.33 27.04 21.23
CA ALA A 397 8.29 27.46 22.15
C ALA A 397 7.84 28.92 21.92
N GLU A 398 8.78 29.84 21.65
CA GLU A 398 8.48 31.23 21.31
C GLU A 398 7.67 31.35 20.00
N GLU A 399 8.08 30.64 18.95
CA GLU A 399 7.36 30.62 17.67
C GLU A 399 5.95 30.00 17.81
N TYR A 400 5.81 28.97 18.67
CA TYR A 400 4.51 28.43 19.05
C TYR A 400 3.65 29.48 19.76
N MET A 401 4.21 30.20 20.74
CA MET A 401 3.47 31.24 21.47
C MET A 401 3.01 32.37 20.53
N ASP A 402 3.89 32.89 19.69
CA ASP A 402 3.56 33.90 18.69
C ASP A 402 2.44 33.41 17.74
N THR A 403 2.52 32.16 17.30
CA THR A 403 1.49 31.53 16.48
C THR A 403 0.13 31.51 17.19
N LYS A 404 0.08 31.09 18.45
CA LYS A 404 -1.15 31.06 19.26
C LYS A 404 -1.70 32.47 19.48
N TYR A 405 -0.85 33.46 19.76
CA TYR A 405 -1.27 34.85 19.88
C TYR A 405 -1.86 35.41 18.58
N ARG A 406 -1.26 35.10 17.42
CA ARG A 406 -1.82 35.46 16.10
C ARG A 406 -3.17 34.80 15.82
N TRP A 407 -3.43 33.64 16.43
CA TRP A 407 -4.74 32.99 16.39
C TRP A 407 -5.71 33.52 17.44
N GLY A 408 -5.29 34.43 18.33
CA GLY A 408 -6.11 34.96 19.41
C GLY A 408 -6.39 33.92 20.50
N GLU A 409 -5.41 33.06 20.78
CA GLU A 409 -5.49 31.96 21.75
C GLU A 409 -4.40 32.12 22.82
N GLU A 410 -4.70 31.69 24.05
CA GLU A 410 -3.71 31.64 25.12
C GLU A 410 -2.80 30.41 24.92
N PRO A 411 -1.48 30.59 24.80
CA PRO A 411 -0.56 29.49 24.59
C PRO A 411 -0.41 28.62 25.85
N SER A 412 -0.44 27.30 25.68
CA SER A 412 -0.19 26.35 26.75
C SER A 412 0.37 25.05 26.19
N ILE A 413 1.70 24.93 26.15
CA ILE A 413 2.41 23.79 25.53
C ILE A 413 1.90 22.46 26.08
N ILE A 414 1.93 22.26 27.40
CA ILE A 414 1.55 20.98 28.01
C ILE A 414 0.09 20.65 27.71
N LYS A 415 -0.82 21.63 27.86
CA LYS A 415 -2.25 21.42 27.63
C LYS A 415 -2.53 21.11 26.16
N ASP A 416 -1.87 21.81 25.24
CA ASP A 416 -2.06 21.60 23.80
C ASP A 416 -1.45 20.27 23.34
N ILE A 417 -0.33 19.81 23.91
CA ILE A 417 0.20 18.46 23.65
C ILE A 417 -0.81 17.40 24.13
N MET A 418 -1.33 17.54 25.35
CA MET A 418 -2.29 16.61 25.93
C MET A 418 -3.64 16.57 25.19
N HIS A 419 -4.02 17.68 24.56
CA HIS A 419 -5.25 17.76 23.75
C HIS A 419 -5.05 17.46 22.26
N GLY A 420 -3.81 17.26 21.80
CA GLY A 420 -3.47 17.03 20.40
C GLY A 420 -3.48 18.30 19.54
N PHE A 421 -3.44 19.48 20.15
CA PHE A 421 -3.27 20.77 19.46
C PHE A 421 -1.81 21.15 19.22
N LEU A 422 -0.87 20.45 19.84
CA LEU A 422 0.54 20.54 19.54
C LEU A 422 1.11 19.13 19.43
N THR A 423 1.51 18.73 18.23
CA THR A 423 2.11 17.41 17.98
C THR A 423 3.53 17.57 17.46
N SER A 424 4.33 16.50 17.48
CA SER A 424 5.66 16.48 16.89
C SER A 424 5.73 15.48 15.75
N LYS A 425 6.42 15.83 14.66
CA LYS A 425 6.68 14.98 13.50
C LYS A 425 8.15 15.06 13.13
N VAL A 426 8.77 13.93 12.83
CA VAL A 426 10.10 13.90 12.23
C VAL A 426 9.93 13.91 10.71
N ILE A 427 10.57 14.86 10.04
CA ILE A 427 10.72 14.80 8.59
C ILE A 427 11.93 13.94 8.31
N VAL A 428 11.72 12.92 7.50
CA VAL A 428 12.71 11.90 7.16
C VAL A 428 13.01 12.03 5.67
N THR A 429 14.29 12.15 5.33
CA THR A 429 14.73 11.95 3.96
C THR A 429 14.76 10.46 3.67
N VAL A 430 13.91 10.04 2.75
CA VAL A 430 13.82 8.65 2.31
C VAL A 430 14.50 8.52 0.96
N TYR A 431 15.45 7.60 0.87
CA TYR A 431 16.06 7.19 -0.39
C TYR A 431 15.51 5.80 -0.73
N PRO A 432 14.43 5.73 -1.51
CA PRO A 432 13.87 4.45 -1.93
C PRO A 432 14.72 3.81 -3.03
N PRO A 433 14.48 2.52 -3.30
CA PRO A 433 14.92 1.90 -4.55
C PRO A 433 14.40 2.69 -5.76
N ARG A 434 15.19 2.72 -6.84
CA ARG A 434 14.84 3.48 -8.05
C ARG A 434 14.01 2.71 -9.07
N ASN A 435 14.08 1.38 -9.03
CA ASN A 435 13.45 0.51 -10.02
C ASN A 435 13.24 -0.91 -9.45
N GLY A 436 12.10 -1.11 -8.80
CA GLY A 436 11.69 -2.37 -8.20
C GLY A 436 12.34 -2.65 -6.85
N PHE A 437 12.63 -3.92 -6.58
CA PHE A 437 13.25 -4.34 -5.32
C PHE A 437 14.68 -3.81 -5.13
N GLY A 438 14.98 -3.24 -3.96
CA GLY A 438 16.31 -2.74 -3.64
C GLY A 438 16.47 -2.19 -2.23
N LEU A 439 17.60 -1.52 -1.99
CA LEU A 439 17.92 -0.93 -0.69
C LEU A 439 17.10 0.35 -0.44
N LEU A 440 16.40 0.39 0.68
CA LEU A 440 15.77 1.57 1.28
C LEU A 440 16.71 2.17 2.32
N VAL A 441 16.84 3.50 2.32
CA VAL A 441 17.58 4.23 3.36
C VAL A 441 16.69 5.36 3.90
N LYS A 442 16.50 5.41 5.21
CA LYS A 442 15.79 6.49 5.90
C LYS A 442 16.76 7.24 6.83
N ILE A 443 16.81 8.56 6.70
CA ILE A 443 17.66 9.44 7.51
C ILE A 443 16.78 10.57 8.05
N PRO A 444 16.78 10.82 9.38
CA PRO A 444 16.02 11.94 9.90
C PRO A 444 16.67 13.25 9.43
N ASP A 445 15.85 14.20 8.98
CA ASP A 445 16.30 15.50 8.47
C ASP A 445 16.09 16.60 9.52
N ARG A 446 14.84 16.75 10.01
CA ARG A 446 14.49 17.74 11.02
C ARG A 446 13.27 17.33 11.83
N VAL A 447 13.06 17.99 12.96
CA VAL A 447 11.87 17.83 13.80
C VAL A 447 10.97 19.05 13.64
N LEU A 448 9.68 18.80 13.43
CA LEU A 448 8.65 19.83 13.37
C LEU A 448 7.68 19.64 14.53
N TRP A 449 7.30 20.74 15.16
CA TRP A 449 6.07 20.82 15.95
C TRP A 449 4.92 21.30 15.06
N ILE A 450 3.83 20.55 15.02
CA ILE A 450 2.62 20.93 14.31
C ILE A 450 1.64 21.52 15.32
N ALA A 451 1.52 22.84 15.32
CA ALA A 451 0.53 23.56 16.10
C ALA A 451 -0.79 23.60 15.34
N SER A 452 -1.90 23.36 16.04
CA SER A 452 -3.26 23.49 15.54
C SER A 452 -4.03 24.49 16.40
N SER A 453 -4.83 25.35 15.77
CA SER A 453 -5.69 26.27 16.51
C SER A 453 -6.72 25.50 17.32
N ALA A 454 -7.00 25.96 18.53
CA ALA A 454 -8.08 25.46 19.39
C ALA A 454 -9.46 25.80 18.78
N LYS A 455 -9.57 26.90 18.02
CA LYS A 455 -10.78 27.30 17.31
C LYS A 455 -10.76 26.85 15.85
N HIS A 456 -11.94 26.56 15.30
CA HIS A 456 -12.10 26.31 13.87
C HIS A 456 -12.11 27.61 13.05
N ARG A 457 -11.87 27.52 11.74
CA ARG A 457 -12.01 28.60 10.76
C ARG A 457 -12.82 28.12 9.57
N ILE A 458 -13.49 29.05 8.91
CA ILE A 458 -14.27 28.78 7.71
C ILE A 458 -13.44 29.15 6.48
N TYR A 459 -13.30 28.20 5.57
CA TYR A 459 -12.71 28.37 4.26
C TYR A 459 -13.82 28.25 3.21
N VAL A 460 -13.95 29.22 2.31
CA VAL A 460 -14.99 29.19 1.27
C VAL A 460 -14.33 28.87 -0.07
N SER A 461 -14.79 27.80 -0.73
CA SER A 461 -14.42 27.51 -2.10
C SER A 461 -15.59 26.99 -2.91
N ASN A 462 -15.73 27.48 -4.15
CA ASN A 462 -16.79 27.10 -5.09
C ASN A 462 -18.21 27.16 -4.47
N GLY A 463 -18.44 28.13 -3.57
CA GLY A 463 -19.70 28.32 -2.86
C GLY A 463 -19.96 27.38 -1.67
N LYS A 464 -19.04 26.45 -1.37
CA LYS A 464 -19.09 25.56 -0.20
C LYS A 464 -18.15 26.05 0.90
N ALA A 465 -18.65 26.08 2.13
CA ALA A 465 -17.83 26.36 3.31
C ALA A 465 -17.26 25.07 3.87
N VAL A 466 -15.93 24.97 3.88
CA VAL A 466 -15.18 23.92 4.56
C VAL A 466 -14.69 24.46 5.87
N ILE A 467 -15.05 23.80 6.97
CA ILE A 467 -14.51 24.11 8.29
C ILE A 467 -13.25 23.30 8.51
N SER A 468 -12.18 23.98 8.91
CA SER A 468 -10.96 23.31 9.36
C SER A 468 -10.27 24.14 10.43
N ARG A 469 -9.30 23.56 11.12
CA ARG A 469 -8.43 24.27 12.07
C ARG A 469 -7.25 24.85 11.31
N SER A 470 -6.81 26.03 11.71
CA SER A 470 -5.52 26.54 11.22
C SER A 470 -4.40 25.68 11.79
N LYS A 471 -3.49 25.26 10.91
CA LYS A 471 -2.29 24.53 11.29
C LYS A 471 -1.05 25.36 10.96
N LYS A 472 0.02 25.18 11.71
CA LYS A 472 1.34 25.72 11.40
C LYS A 472 2.41 24.73 11.82
N ALA A 473 3.33 24.46 10.91
CA ALA A 473 4.55 23.73 11.20
C ALA A 473 5.61 24.68 11.77
N ILE A 474 6.24 24.28 12.86
CA ILE A 474 7.25 25.04 13.61
C ILE A 474 8.49 24.16 13.69
N GLU A 475 9.59 24.60 13.09
CA GLU A 475 10.84 23.85 13.13
C GLU A 475 11.45 23.89 14.54
N VAL A 476 11.82 22.71 15.04
CA VAL A 476 12.56 22.56 16.29
C VAL A 476 14.04 22.45 15.92
N PRO A 477 14.88 23.47 16.20
CA PRO A 477 16.26 23.54 15.71
C PRO A 477 17.19 22.66 16.57
N VAL A 478 16.99 21.35 16.52
CA VAL A 478 17.76 20.34 17.24
C VAL A 478 18.56 19.47 16.27
N GLU A 479 19.65 18.89 16.77
CA GLU A 479 20.35 17.83 16.05
C GLU A 479 19.49 16.57 15.97
N VAL A 480 19.49 15.95 14.79
CA VAL A 480 18.84 14.66 14.54
C VAL A 480 19.89 13.56 14.37
N HIS A 481 19.54 12.34 14.80
CA HIS A 481 20.47 11.22 14.85
C HIS A 481 19.83 9.91 14.41
N GLY A 482 20.64 9.05 13.80
CA GLY A 482 20.23 7.72 13.37
C GLY A 482 20.22 7.56 11.86
N LYS A 483 20.12 6.31 11.45
CA LYS A 483 19.98 5.91 10.06
C LYS A 483 19.35 4.53 10.06
N TYR A 484 18.32 4.37 9.26
CA TYR A 484 17.67 3.10 9.04
C TYR A 484 17.93 2.63 7.61
N THR A 485 18.23 1.35 7.44
CA THR A 485 18.43 0.73 6.13
C THR A 485 17.77 -0.62 6.10
N ASP A 486 16.99 -0.88 5.06
CA ASP A 486 16.37 -2.19 4.80
C ASP A 486 16.20 -2.38 3.29
N PHE A 487 15.44 -3.38 2.87
CA PHE A 487 15.08 -3.62 1.48
C PHE A 487 13.57 -3.50 1.29
N THR A 488 13.17 -2.86 0.20
CA THR A 488 11.75 -2.74 -0.18
C THR A 488 11.61 -2.63 -1.69
N TYR A 489 10.39 -2.47 -2.17
CA TYR A 489 10.07 -2.13 -3.55
C TYR A 489 9.85 -0.63 -3.67
N GLY A 490 10.50 0.00 -4.63
CA GLY A 490 10.36 1.43 -4.88
C GLY A 490 10.73 1.84 -6.29
N TYR A 491 10.17 2.95 -6.71
CA TYR A 491 10.38 3.53 -8.03
C TYR A 491 10.55 5.03 -7.90
N VAL A 492 11.42 5.58 -8.75
CA VAL A 492 11.64 7.01 -8.87
C VAL A 492 11.41 7.40 -10.32
N TYR A 493 10.55 8.39 -10.55
CA TYR A 493 10.17 8.86 -11.87
C TYR A 493 10.58 10.33 -12.02
N GLU A 494 11.27 10.64 -13.11
CA GLU A 494 11.43 12.04 -13.56
C GLU A 494 10.11 12.50 -14.17
N VAL A 495 9.65 13.69 -13.78
CA VAL A 495 8.42 14.28 -14.32
C VAL A 495 8.71 15.60 -15.02
N ASP A 496 7.77 15.99 -15.90
CA ASP A 496 7.81 17.29 -16.58
C ASP A 496 7.98 18.45 -15.59
N GLU A 497 9.03 19.23 -15.80
CA GLU A 497 9.46 20.34 -14.94
C GLU A 497 8.38 21.41 -14.75
N ARG A 498 7.43 21.52 -15.68
CA ARG A 498 6.34 22.51 -15.67
C ARG A 498 5.20 22.15 -14.72
N LEU A 499 5.14 20.90 -14.24
CA LEU A 499 4.10 20.45 -13.31
C LEU A 499 4.28 21.10 -11.92
N ASP A 500 3.20 21.53 -11.29
CA ASP A 500 3.23 22.11 -9.94
C ASP A 500 3.50 21.01 -8.89
N GLU A 501 4.50 21.22 -8.03
CA GLU A 501 4.93 20.25 -7.01
C GLU A 501 3.84 19.94 -5.98
N ARG A 502 3.03 20.95 -5.60
CA ARG A 502 1.92 20.78 -4.66
C ARG A 502 0.82 19.94 -5.29
N LEU A 503 0.52 20.15 -6.57
CA LEU A 503 -0.45 19.33 -7.29
C LEU A 503 0.04 17.91 -7.56
N ILE A 504 1.35 17.69 -7.77
CA ILE A 504 1.94 16.34 -7.80
C ILE A 504 1.72 15.65 -6.45
N ARG A 505 2.03 16.33 -5.34
CA ARG A 505 1.82 15.80 -3.97
C ARG A 505 0.38 15.40 -3.72
N LEU A 506 -0.56 16.30 -4.07
CA LEU A 506 -1.98 16.04 -3.96
C LEU A 506 -2.44 14.87 -4.85
N GLY A 507 -1.92 14.77 -6.07
CA GLY A 507 -2.21 13.67 -6.99
C GLY A 507 -1.77 12.32 -6.43
N LEU A 508 -0.56 12.24 -5.86
CA LEU A 508 -0.03 11.04 -5.20
C LEU A 508 -0.84 10.69 -3.93
N ALA A 509 -1.20 11.70 -3.14
CA ALA A 509 -2.06 11.52 -1.97
C ALA A 509 -3.42 10.91 -2.37
N LEU A 510 -4.04 11.42 -3.44
CA LEU A 510 -5.30 10.89 -3.96
C LEU A 510 -5.16 9.45 -4.47
N ILE A 511 -4.02 9.05 -5.05
CA ILE A 511 -3.76 7.66 -5.44
C ILE A 511 -3.81 6.73 -4.21
N VAL A 512 -3.13 7.10 -3.11
CA VAL A 512 -3.14 6.32 -1.86
C VAL A 512 -4.54 6.22 -1.26
N ILE A 513 -5.29 7.33 -1.25
CA ILE A 513 -6.69 7.34 -0.79
C ILE A 513 -7.57 6.45 -1.68
N ALA A 514 -7.45 6.57 -3.00
CA ALA A 514 -8.23 5.78 -3.95
C ALA A 514 -7.90 4.28 -3.85
N LEU A 515 -6.65 3.90 -3.60
CA LEU A 515 -6.26 2.52 -3.30
C LEU A 515 -6.98 1.99 -2.05
N ARG A 516 -7.11 2.81 -1.00
CA ARG A 516 -7.90 2.44 0.18
C ARG A 516 -9.39 2.30 -0.12
N ARG A 517 -9.94 3.22 -0.91
CA ARG A 517 -11.39 3.37 -1.14
C ARG A 517 -11.94 2.39 -2.17
N LEU A 518 -11.18 2.12 -3.23
CA LEU A 518 -11.59 1.29 -4.36
C LEU A 518 -11.07 -0.14 -4.24
N GLU A 519 -9.86 -0.31 -3.69
CA GLU A 519 -9.17 -1.61 -3.66
C GLU A 519 -9.01 -2.21 -2.26
N SER A 520 -9.43 -1.49 -1.21
CA SER A 520 -9.26 -1.90 0.19
C SER A 520 -7.79 -2.10 0.57
N ILE A 521 -6.86 -1.36 -0.04
CA ILE A 521 -5.45 -1.38 0.33
C ILE A 521 -5.21 -0.52 1.57
N SER A 522 -4.23 -0.89 2.41
CA SER A 522 -3.89 -0.07 3.59
C SER A 522 -3.36 1.30 3.16
N LEU A 523 -3.79 2.37 3.82
CA LEU A 523 -3.24 3.73 3.61
C LEU A 523 -1.75 3.79 3.91
N SER A 524 -1.26 2.93 4.80
CA SER A 524 0.14 2.90 5.19
C SER A 524 1.02 2.07 4.25
N LEU A 525 0.47 1.35 3.26
CA LEU A 525 1.27 0.42 2.45
C LEU A 525 2.28 1.16 1.56
N LEU A 526 1.88 2.29 1.00
CA LEU A 526 2.68 3.10 0.10
C LEU A 526 3.00 4.45 0.72
N GLU A 527 4.27 4.80 0.68
CA GLU A 527 4.77 6.15 0.92
C GLU A 527 5.22 6.75 -0.41
N TYR A 528 5.21 8.08 -0.49
CA TYR A 528 5.65 8.81 -1.67
C TYR A 528 6.46 10.04 -1.27
N GLY A 529 7.36 10.45 -2.16
CA GLY A 529 8.20 11.64 -2.00
C GLY A 529 8.27 12.45 -3.28
N ILE A 530 8.68 13.72 -3.14
CA ILE A 530 8.90 14.63 -4.25
C ILE A 530 10.22 15.34 -4.00
N GLU A 531 11.09 15.31 -5.01
CA GLU A 531 12.40 15.95 -4.95
C GLU A 531 12.64 16.79 -6.20
N THR A 532 13.27 17.95 -6.02
CA THR A 532 13.69 18.82 -7.12
C THR A 532 15.22 18.93 -7.11
N VAL A 533 15.85 18.45 -8.18
CA VAL A 533 17.32 18.39 -8.31
C VAL A 533 17.73 19.03 -9.62
N GLY A 534 18.49 20.13 -9.55
CA GLY A 534 19.01 20.80 -10.75
C GLY A 534 17.91 21.31 -11.70
N GLY A 535 16.74 21.70 -11.16
CA GLY A 535 15.58 22.13 -11.94
C GLY A 535 14.69 20.98 -12.42
N LYS A 536 15.18 19.73 -12.38
CA LYS A 536 14.39 18.54 -12.65
C LYS A 536 13.55 18.15 -11.44
N LYS A 537 12.33 17.66 -11.70
CA LYS A 537 11.40 17.20 -10.68
C LYS A 537 11.30 15.69 -10.73
N PHE A 538 11.29 15.07 -9.57
CA PHE A 538 11.12 13.64 -9.40
C PHE A 538 10.03 13.39 -8.38
N PHE A 539 9.26 12.34 -8.58
CA PHE A 539 8.53 11.73 -7.47
C PHE A 539 8.97 10.29 -7.30
N ASP A 540 8.85 9.81 -6.07
CA ASP A 540 9.03 8.41 -5.73
C ASP A 540 7.78 7.81 -5.12
N VAL A 541 7.60 6.51 -5.32
CA VAL A 541 6.61 5.71 -4.60
C VAL A 541 7.32 4.45 -4.13
N HIS A 542 7.14 4.11 -2.86
CA HIS A 542 7.79 2.94 -2.27
C HIS A 542 6.93 2.29 -1.20
N GLU A 543 7.15 1.00 -1.00
CA GLU A 543 6.42 0.22 -0.01
C GLU A 543 7.03 0.35 1.39
N THR A 544 6.17 0.56 2.39
CA THR A 544 6.57 0.55 3.80
C THR A 544 6.73 -0.87 4.33
N ALA A 545 5.92 -1.80 3.82
CA ALA A 545 6.02 -3.22 4.04
C ALA A 545 6.36 -3.86 2.69
N SER A 546 7.58 -4.38 2.56
CA SER A 546 8.16 -4.95 1.32
C SER A 546 7.38 -6.17 0.80
N ALA A 547 6.16 -5.95 0.33
CA ALA A 547 5.20 -6.94 -0.11
C ALA A 547 5.33 -7.26 -1.61
N GLY A 548 5.94 -6.37 -2.39
CA GLY A 548 5.97 -6.42 -3.86
C GLY A 548 4.60 -6.12 -4.46
N PHE A 549 3.86 -5.22 -3.83
CA PHE A 549 2.59 -4.70 -4.31
C PHE A 549 2.76 -3.85 -5.58
N ILE A 550 3.69 -2.89 -5.60
CA ILE A 550 3.84 -1.94 -6.72
C ILE A 550 4.10 -2.67 -8.04
N GLU A 551 4.94 -3.71 -8.01
CA GLU A 551 5.27 -4.51 -9.20
C GLU A 551 4.04 -5.25 -9.76
N ASN A 552 3.33 -5.98 -8.89
CA ASN A 552 2.27 -6.91 -9.29
C ASN A 552 0.88 -6.26 -9.40
N PHE A 553 0.75 -4.97 -9.09
CA PHE A 553 -0.54 -4.28 -9.13
C PHE A 553 -0.89 -3.83 -10.55
N ASP A 554 -2.15 -4.01 -10.93
CA ASP A 554 -2.71 -3.56 -12.20
C ASP A 554 -3.05 -2.06 -12.14
N TRP A 555 -2.01 -1.24 -12.31
CA TRP A 555 -2.09 0.21 -12.33
C TRP A 555 -2.94 0.76 -13.49
N LEU A 556 -3.07 0.01 -14.59
CA LEU A 556 -3.87 0.44 -15.73
C LEU A 556 -5.37 0.33 -15.42
N SER A 557 -5.83 -0.84 -14.97
CA SER A 557 -7.23 -1.00 -14.55
C SER A 557 -7.57 -0.06 -13.39
N PHE A 558 -6.62 0.18 -12.49
CA PHE A 558 -6.80 1.13 -11.40
C PHE A 558 -6.97 2.58 -11.88
N LYS A 559 -6.22 3.00 -12.90
CA LYS A 559 -6.37 4.34 -13.52
C LYS A 559 -7.79 4.58 -14.02
N ASP A 560 -8.40 3.60 -14.69
CA ASP A 560 -9.78 3.71 -15.18
C ASP A 560 -10.80 3.88 -14.04
N LYS A 561 -10.52 3.29 -12.87
CA LYS A 561 -11.36 3.45 -11.66
C LYS A 561 -11.17 4.83 -11.05
N VAL A 562 -9.94 5.34 -10.99
CA VAL A 562 -9.62 6.69 -10.47
C VAL A 562 -10.24 7.80 -11.34
N GLU A 563 -10.29 7.61 -12.66
CA GLU A 563 -10.93 8.58 -13.57
C GLU A 563 -12.41 8.80 -13.22
N LYS A 564 -13.10 7.73 -12.83
CA LYS A 564 -14.52 7.73 -12.44
C LYS A 564 -14.73 8.07 -10.95
N TYR A 565 -13.64 8.20 -10.19
CA TYR A 565 -13.71 8.45 -8.76
C TYR A 565 -14.11 9.90 -8.46
N SER A 566 -15.00 10.06 -7.48
CA SER A 566 -15.43 11.37 -6.97
C SER A 566 -15.19 11.40 -5.47
N PRO A 567 -14.17 12.14 -5.00
CA PRO A 567 -13.90 12.29 -3.57
C PRO A 567 -15.08 12.90 -2.80
N ASP A 568 -15.28 12.45 -1.56
CA ASP A 568 -16.23 13.00 -0.58
C ASP A 568 -15.52 13.51 0.69
N ASP A 569 -16.29 13.93 1.70
CA ASP A 569 -15.71 14.50 2.93
C ASP A 569 -14.85 13.50 3.73
N LEU A 570 -15.04 12.19 3.54
CA LEU A 570 -14.16 11.19 4.15
C LEU A 570 -12.77 11.24 3.50
N ASP A 571 -12.70 11.45 2.18
CA ASP A 571 -11.42 11.56 1.46
C ASP A 571 -10.61 12.78 1.92
N LEU A 572 -11.29 13.86 2.30
CA LEU A 572 -10.65 15.04 2.89
C LEU A 572 -10.01 14.73 4.26
N ILE A 573 -10.69 13.92 5.10
CA ILE A 573 -10.16 13.48 6.38
C ILE A 573 -8.98 12.52 6.18
N LEU A 574 -9.10 11.60 5.21
CA LEU A 574 -8.02 10.69 4.86
C LEU A 574 -6.79 11.44 4.32
N LEU A 575 -6.99 12.50 3.52
CA LEU A 575 -5.90 13.35 3.04
C LEU A 575 -5.12 13.96 4.20
N ASN A 576 -5.80 14.51 5.19
CA ASN A 576 -5.17 15.05 6.39
C ASN A 576 -4.42 13.98 7.20
N GLU A 577 -4.90 12.74 7.21
CA GLU A 577 -4.24 11.63 7.90
C GLU A 577 -2.96 11.17 7.17
N ILE A 578 -2.99 11.06 5.85
CA ILE A 578 -1.83 10.57 5.08
C ILE A 578 -0.76 11.64 4.88
N ASP A 579 -1.15 12.90 4.64
CA ASP A 579 -0.22 13.98 4.33
C ASP A 579 -0.81 15.34 4.73
N GLU A 580 -0.50 15.74 5.96
CA GLU A 580 -0.92 17.04 6.51
C GLU A 580 -0.41 18.24 5.70
N LEU A 581 0.73 18.12 5.00
CA LEU A 581 1.25 19.20 4.16
C LEU A 581 0.43 19.30 2.87
N ALA A 582 0.13 18.17 2.23
CA ALA A 582 -0.79 18.14 1.10
C ALA A 582 -2.17 18.70 1.50
N TYR A 583 -2.66 18.37 2.68
CA TYR A 583 -3.92 18.95 3.18
C TYR A 583 -3.86 20.48 3.30
N ALA A 584 -2.77 21.04 3.82
CA ALA A 584 -2.58 22.49 3.88
C ALA A 584 -2.55 23.12 2.47
N ASP A 585 -1.79 22.52 1.54
CA ASP A 585 -1.76 22.95 0.13
C ASP A 585 -3.16 22.89 -0.52
N PHE A 586 -3.94 21.86 -0.20
CA PHE A 586 -5.30 21.69 -0.71
C PHE A 586 -6.23 22.82 -0.26
N ILE A 587 -6.08 23.25 1.00
CA ILE A 587 -6.83 24.40 1.55
C ILE A 587 -6.45 25.68 0.79
N GLU A 588 -5.15 25.94 0.59
CA GLU A 588 -4.67 27.13 -0.11
C GLU A 588 -5.13 27.19 -1.57
N LEU A 589 -5.23 26.03 -2.23
CA LEU A 589 -5.74 25.87 -3.59
C LEU A 589 -7.27 25.87 -3.67
N GLY A 590 -7.98 26.03 -2.55
CA GLY A 590 -9.43 26.11 -2.52
C GLY A 590 -10.12 24.78 -2.81
N PHE A 591 -9.63 23.65 -2.29
CA PHE A 591 -10.33 22.36 -2.34
C PHE A 591 -10.73 21.87 -3.76
N ASP A 592 -9.92 22.14 -4.79
CA ASP A 592 -10.20 21.71 -6.16
C ASP A 592 -9.83 20.24 -6.42
N TRP A 593 -10.75 19.33 -6.08
CA TRP A 593 -10.59 17.89 -6.38
C TRP A 593 -10.44 17.57 -7.87
N LYS A 594 -10.90 18.43 -8.78
CA LYS A 594 -10.79 18.18 -10.22
C LYS A 594 -9.33 18.28 -10.67
N ALA A 595 -8.65 19.36 -10.29
CA ALA A 595 -7.21 19.53 -10.56
C ALA A 595 -6.38 18.41 -9.93
N VAL A 596 -6.70 18.02 -8.68
CA VAL A 596 -6.02 16.91 -8.00
C VAL A 596 -6.20 15.59 -8.75
N ARG A 597 -7.42 15.29 -9.23
CA ARG A 597 -7.68 14.09 -10.02
C ARG A 597 -6.90 14.09 -11.34
N GLU A 598 -6.86 15.21 -12.06
CA GLU A 598 -6.07 15.33 -13.29
C GLU A 598 -4.59 15.04 -13.06
N TYR A 599 -4.01 15.54 -11.95
CA TYR A 599 -2.63 15.22 -11.58
C TYR A 599 -2.45 13.76 -11.15
N SER A 600 -3.41 13.18 -10.42
CA SER A 600 -3.36 11.76 -10.06
C SER A 600 -3.31 10.85 -11.29
N LEU A 601 -4.09 11.17 -12.35
CA LEU A 601 -4.08 10.41 -13.60
C LEU A 601 -2.73 10.52 -14.33
N LYS A 602 -2.11 11.71 -14.33
CA LYS A 602 -0.74 11.91 -14.85
C LYS A 602 0.28 11.09 -14.08
N MET A 603 0.21 11.06 -12.74
CA MET A 603 1.13 10.28 -11.92
C MET A 603 0.96 8.77 -12.15
N LEU A 604 -0.28 8.30 -12.36
CA LEU A 604 -0.56 6.92 -12.76
C LEU A 604 0.01 6.60 -14.16
N ASP A 605 0.04 7.57 -15.07
CA ASP A 605 0.73 7.39 -16.36
C ASP A 605 2.23 7.16 -16.17
N TYR A 606 2.89 7.90 -15.27
CA TYR A 606 4.28 7.64 -14.91
C TYR A 606 4.47 6.28 -14.23
N LEU A 607 3.59 5.88 -13.31
CA LEU A 607 3.65 4.55 -12.67
C LEU A 607 3.51 3.41 -13.70
N ASN A 608 2.77 3.65 -14.79
CA ASN A 608 2.68 2.75 -15.94
C ASN A 608 3.89 2.82 -16.88
N GLN A 609 4.73 3.86 -16.83
CA GLN A 609 5.92 3.97 -17.67
C GLN A 609 6.93 2.87 -17.28
N GLY A 610 7.28 2.04 -18.26
CA GLY A 610 8.05 0.81 -18.06
C GLY A 610 7.25 -0.48 -18.27
N LYS A 611 5.90 -0.40 -18.22
CA LYS A 611 4.98 -1.48 -18.62
C LYS A 611 4.54 -1.37 -20.10
N THR A 612 4.95 -0.33 -20.82
CA THR A 612 4.73 -0.15 -22.27
C THR A 612 6.05 0.16 -22.98
N ILE A 613 6.20 -0.28 -24.22
CA ILE A 613 7.34 0.00 -25.10
C ILE A 613 6.87 0.78 -26.34
N GLU A 614 7.71 1.70 -26.82
CA GLU A 614 7.52 2.37 -28.10
C GLU A 614 8.12 1.50 -29.21
N VAL A 615 7.30 1.17 -30.20
CA VAL A 615 7.69 0.31 -31.31
C VAL A 615 7.37 0.99 -32.63
N ILE A 616 8.19 0.74 -33.65
CA ILE A 616 7.92 1.15 -35.02
C ILE A 616 7.50 -0.10 -35.78
N VAL A 617 6.26 -0.13 -36.27
CA VAL A 617 5.72 -1.22 -37.08
C VAL A 617 5.31 -0.65 -38.43
N SER A 618 5.92 -1.13 -39.51
CA SER A 618 5.64 -0.67 -40.89
C SER A 618 5.74 0.85 -41.09
N GLY A 619 6.62 1.53 -40.33
CA GLY A 619 6.83 2.98 -40.39
C GLY A 619 5.90 3.80 -39.50
N GLU A 620 4.97 3.17 -38.78
CA GLU A 620 4.12 3.83 -37.79
C GLU A 620 4.68 3.61 -36.38
N MET A 621 4.77 4.68 -35.59
CA MET A 621 5.08 4.58 -34.16
C MET A 621 3.82 4.18 -33.39
N ALA A 622 3.94 3.15 -32.55
CA ALA A 622 2.89 2.69 -31.66
C ALA A 622 3.44 2.46 -30.25
N ARG A 623 2.65 2.81 -29.23
CA ARG A 623 2.90 2.38 -27.85
C ARG A 623 2.15 1.08 -27.61
N ILE A 624 2.88 0.03 -27.28
CA ILE A 624 2.30 -1.28 -26.95
C ILE A 624 2.70 -1.69 -25.52
N PRO A 625 1.85 -2.42 -24.79
CA PRO A 625 2.28 -3.12 -23.57
C PRO A 625 3.58 -3.89 -23.79
N ARG A 626 4.50 -3.79 -22.83
CA ARG A 626 5.71 -4.58 -22.79
C ARG A 626 5.30 -6.06 -22.63
N PRO A 627 5.88 -6.99 -23.41
CA PRO A 627 5.64 -8.41 -23.19
C PRO A 627 5.89 -8.81 -21.73
N SER A 628 4.94 -9.55 -21.16
CA SER A 628 4.93 -9.98 -19.76
C SER A 628 3.87 -11.08 -19.58
N ARG A 629 4.13 -12.03 -18.68
CA ARG A 629 3.15 -13.06 -18.27
C ARG A 629 1.91 -12.46 -17.59
N GLU A 630 1.98 -11.23 -17.08
CA GLU A 630 0.85 -10.50 -16.50
C GLU A 630 -0.29 -10.29 -17.52
N LEU A 631 0.04 -10.23 -18.82
CA LEU A 631 -0.96 -10.05 -19.87
C LEU A 631 -1.83 -11.29 -20.09
N LYS A 632 -1.47 -12.44 -19.48
CA LYS A 632 -2.18 -13.71 -19.63
C LYS A 632 -2.36 -14.11 -21.09
N LEU A 633 -1.30 -13.95 -21.87
CA LEU A 633 -1.25 -14.30 -23.29
C LEU A 633 -0.18 -15.35 -23.50
N VAL A 634 -0.46 -16.34 -24.34
CA VAL A 634 0.55 -17.29 -24.81
C VAL A 634 0.39 -17.47 -26.30
N SER A 635 1.45 -17.21 -27.07
CA SER A 635 1.44 -17.47 -28.51
C SER A 635 2.02 -18.83 -28.81
N LEU A 636 1.44 -19.52 -29.80
CA LEU A 636 1.83 -20.85 -30.24
C LEU A 636 2.08 -20.83 -31.75
N ASP A 637 3.17 -21.46 -32.17
CA ASP A 637 3.42 -21.75 -33.59
C ASP A 637 3.97 -23.16 -33.76
N ALA A 638 3.72 -23.75 -34.93
CA ALA A 638 4.10 -25.13 -35.22
C ALA A 638 4.42 -25.33 -36.70
N LEU A 639 5.40 -26.18 -36.98
CA LEU A 639 5.85 -26.57 -38.30
C LEU A 639 6.02 -28.09 -38.35
N ILE A 640 5.46 -28.73 -39.38
CA ILE A 640 5.70 -30.15 -39.67
C ILE A 640 6.11 -30.29 -41.13
N GLU A 641 7.09 -31.15 -41.38
CA GLU A 641 7.66 -31.34 -42.70
C GLU A 641 8.00 -32.82 -42.95
N PRO A 642 7.36 -33.49 -43.93
CA PRO A 642 7.64 -34.88 -44.24
C PRO A 642 9.03 -35.08 -44.85
N ILE A 643 9.72 -36.15 -44.43
CA ILE A 643 10.99 -36.55 -45.02
C ILE A 643 10.72 -37.66 -46.04
N GLU A 644 10.62 -37.27 -47.32
CA GLU A 644 10.35 -38.20 -48.42
C GLU A 644 11.54 -39.12 -48.69
N ARG A 645 11.28 -40.44 -48.74
CA ARG A 645 12.28 -41.48 -49.09
C ARG A 645 11.78 -42.41 -50.20
N GLY A 646 10.87 -41.94 -51.06
CA GLY A 646 10.28 -42.74 -52.14
C GLY A 646 9.18 -43.72 -51.68
N GLU A 647 8.61 -43.50 -50.49
CA GLU A 647 7.46 -44.25 -49.95
C GLU A 647 6.14 -43.52 -50.26
N GLU A 648 5.02 -44.25 -50.45
CA GLU A 648 3.69 -43.64 -50.68
C GLU A 648 3.18 -42.82 -49.49
N LYS A 649 3.69 -43.08 -48.28
CA LYS A 649 3.40 -42.29 -47.07
C LYS A 649 4.70 -42.09 -46.26
N PRO A 650 5.10 -40.85 -45.97
CA PRO A 650 6.32 -40.58 -45.20
C PRO A 650 6.17 -41.07 -43.76
N PHE A 651 7.13 -41.86 -43.28
CA PHE A 651 7.18 -42.34 -41.89
C PHE A 651 7.91 -41.38 -40.94
N LEU A 652 8.86 -40.59 -41.45
CA LEU A 652 9.66 -39.64 -40.67
C LEU A 652 9.26 -38.20 -40.98
N TYR A 653 9.13 -37.40 -39.91
CA TYR A 653 8.79 -35.98 -40.01
C TYR A 653 9.77 -35.15 -39.21
N LEU A 654 10.19 -34.03 -39.79
CA LEU A 654 10.72 -32.91 -39.01
C LEU A 654 9.54 -32.19 -38.37
N ILE A 655 9.58 -32.06 -37.06
CA ILE A 655 8.58 -31.32 -36.29
C ILE A 655 9.27 -30.20 -35.52
N ALA A 656 8.59 -29.06 -35.46
CA ALA A 656 8.96 -27.96 -34.60
C ALA A 656 7.72 -27.32 -33.99
N ILE A 657 7.71 -27.12 -32.68
CA ILE A 657 6.63 -26.46 -31.94
C ILE A 657 7.25 -25.44 -30.99
N SER A 658 6.65 -24.27 -30.87
CA SER A 658 7.14 -23.21 -29.97
C SER A 658 6.03 -22.41 -29.36
N TYR A 659 6.26 -21.94 -28.14
CA TYR A 659 5.39 -20.95 -27.51
C TYR A 659 6.19 -19.78 -26.94
N PHE A 660 5.48 -18.67 -26.71
CA PHE A 660 5.98 -17.52 -25.98
C PHE A 660 4.89 -16.96 -25.06
N ASP A 661 5.19 -16.85 -23.77
CA ASP A 661 4.23 -16.49 -22.71
C ASP A 661 4.32 -15.02 -22.25
N GLY A 662 5.09 -14.20 -22.97
CA GLY A 662 5.39 -12.81 -22.63
C GLY A 662 6.74 -12.60 -21.97
N GLU A 663 7.34 -13.63 -21.39
CA GLU A 663 8.70 -13.58 -20.80
C GLU A 663 9.63 -14.63 -21.41
N ASP A 664 9.18 -15.89 -21.47
CA ASP A 664 9.97 -17.03 -21.91
C ASP A 664 9.50 -17.55 -23.26
N ALA A 665 10.47 -17.82 -24.15
CA ALA A 665 10.24 -18.47 -25.44
C ALA A 665 10.84 -19.87 -25.44
N GLU A 666 9.99 -20.88 -25.56
CA GLU A 666 10.39 -22.28 -25.63
C GLU A 666 10.10 -22.86 -27.00
N ALA A 667 10.97 -23.76 -27.47
CA ALA A 667 10.78 -24.44 -28.74
C ALA A 667 11.39 -25.85 -28.70
N TYR A 668 10.62 -26.82 -29.20
CA TYR A 668 11.04 -28.18 -29.40
C TYR A 668 11.17 -28.48 -30.89
N VAL A 669 12.31 -29.05 -31.29
CA VAL A 669 12.62 -29.40 -32.69
C VAL A 669 13.22 -30.80 -32.74
N ASN A 670 12.65 -31.70 -33.53
CA ASN A 670 13.21 -33.04 -33.71
C ASN A 670 12.76 -33.68 -35.03
N ILE A 671 13.49 -34.70 -35.49
CA ILE A 671 13.03 -35.64 -36.52
C ILE A 671 12.46 -36.86 -35.80
N THR A 672 11.16 -37.12 -35.97
CA THR A 672 10.47 -38.20 -35.26
C THR A 672 9.63 -39.04 -36.22
N PRO A 673 9.53 -40.36 -35.99
CA PRO A 673 8.57 -41.18 -36.71
C PRO A 673 7.13 -40.86 -36.29
N ILE A 674 6.22 -40.79 -37.26
CA ILE A 674 4.78 -40.60 -37.02
C ILE A 674 4.02 -41.69 -37.76
N ALA A 675 3.24 -42.48 -37.01
CA ALA A 675 2.40 -43.53 -37.55
C ALA A 675 1.13 -43.70 -36.70
N PRO A 676 0.02 -44.21 -37.28
CA PRO A 676 -1.20 -44.49 -36.52
C PRO A 676 -0.92 -45.42 -35.32
N GLY A 677 -1.28 -44.98 -34.12
CA GLY A 677 -1.07 -45.75 -32.88
C GLY A 677 0.31 -45.58 -32.24
N LEU A 678 1.25 -44.88 -32.88
CA LEU A 678 2.53 -44.53 -32.28
C LEU A 678 2.36 -43.36 -31.31
N LYS A 679 2.90 -43.50 -30.10
CA LYS A 679 2.81 -42.50 -29.05
C LYS A 679 3.76 -41.33 -29.39
N PRO A 680 3.31 -40.05 -29.34
CA PRO A 680 4.18 -38.88 -29.56
C PRO A 680 5.36 -38.86 -28.58
N ASP A 681 6.41 -38.12 -28.90
CA ASP A 681 7.57 -37.92 -28.02
C ASP A 681 7.12 -37.36 -26.66
N ASP A 682 7.77 -37.81 -25.57
CA ASP A 682 7.49 -37.32 -24.21
C ASP A 682 7.77 -35.82 -24.10
N ALA A 683 8.72 -35.27 -24.86
CA ALA A 683 9.01 -33.84 -24.85
C ALA A 683 7.83 -33.00 -25.42
N ILE A 684 7.20 -33.45 -26.51
CA ILE A 684 6.05 -32.77 -27.10
C ILE A 684 4.84 -32.84 -26.17
N ARG A 685 4.68 -33.97 -25.46
CA ARG A 685 3.64 -34.12 -24.44
C ARG A 685 3.81 -33.15 -23.28
N ARG A 686 5.05 -32.87 -22.87
CA ARG A 686 5.33 -31.87 -21.82
C ARG A 686 4.90 -30.49 -22.30
N PHE A 687 5.26 -30.12 -23.52
CA PHE A 687 4.78 -28.89 -24.18
C PHE A 687 3.25 -28.78 -24.19
N GLU A 688 2.54 -29.86 -24.56
CA GLU A 688 1.07 -29.88 -24.55
C GLU A 688 0.52 -29.72 -23.10
N THR A 689 1.16 -30.33 -22.11
CA THR A 689 0.74 -30.24 -20.69
C THR A 689 0.97 -28.84 -20.12
N GLU A 690 2.12 -28.22 -20.39
CA GLU A 690 2.46 -26.87 -19.91
C GLU A 690 1.49 -25.83 -20.47
N LEU A 691 1.15 -25.90 -21.75
CA LEU A 691 0.15 -25.03 -22.37
C LEU A 691 -1.26 -25.28 -21.81
N GLU A 692 -1.64 -26.54 -21.59
CA GLU A 692 -2.91 -26.88 -20.93
C GLU A 692 -3.00 -26.28 -19.52
N GLU A 693 -1.90 -26.33 -18.75
CA GLU A 693 -1.83 -25.76 -17.41
C GLU A 693 -1.98 -24.24 -17.42
N MET A 694 -1.24 -23.56 -18.30
CA MET A 694 -1.35 -22.11 -18.48
C MET A 694 -2.77 -21.68 -18.87
N MET A 695 -3.42 -22.39 -19.80
CA MET A 695 -4.76 -22.04 -20.27
C MET A 695 -5.86 -22.37 -19.25
N SER A 696 -5.72 -23.48 -18.51
CA SER A 696 -6.81 -24.01 -17.68
C SER A 696 -6.74 -23.57 -16.22
N TYR A 697 -5.53 -23.38 -15.68
CA TYR A 697 -5.33 -22.97 -14.29
C TYR A 697 -4.87 -21.52 -14.17
N GLU A 698 -4.08 -21.03 -15.11
CA GLU A 698 -3.54 -19.67 -15.06
C GLU A 698 -4.30 -18.67 -15.94
N GLU A 699 -5.36 -19.10 -16.61
CA GLU A 699 -6.28 -18.30 -17.44
C GLU A 699 -5.61 -17.59 -18.64
N PHE A 700 -4.57 -18.18 -19.22
CA PHE A 700 -3.93 -17.63 -20.42
C PHE A 700 -4.81 -17.77 -21.66
N GLN A 701 -4.84 -16.72 -22.49
CA GLN A 701 -5.43 -16.73 -23.83
C GLN A 701 -4.42 -17.24 -24.85
N LEU A 702 -4.84 -18.23 -25.66
CA LEU A 702 -4.02 -18.84 -26.69
C LEU A 702 -4.06 -18.02 -27.98
N LEU A 703 -2.90 -17.58 -28.45
CA LEU A 703 -2.71 -16.86 -29.70
C LEU A 703 -2.09 -17.77 -30.74
N VAL A 704 -2.65 -17.82 -31.95
CA VAL A 704 -2.11 -18.61 -33.06
C VAL A 704 -1.99 -17.75 -34.31
N SER A 705 -1.01 -18.06 -35.16
CA SER A 705 -0.89 -17.37 -36.46
C SER A 705 -2.14 -17.60 -37.31
N SER A 706 -2.59 -18.86 -37.42
CA SER A 706 -3.84 -19.27 -38.08
C SER A 706 -4.46 -20.51 -37.43
N GLU A 707 -5.78 -20.67 -37.58
CA GLU A 707 -6.50 -21.90 -37.22
C GLU A 707 -5.93 -23.15 -37.93
N GLU A 708 -5.26 -22.99 -39.08
CA GLU A 708 -4.58 -24.11 -39.77
C GLU A 708 -3.53 -24.82 -38.92
N ILE A 709 -2.99 -24.17 -37.88
CA ILE A 709 -2.10 -24.79 -36.90
C ILE A 709 -2.76 -26.01 -36.24
N SER A 710 -4.09 -26.05 -36.08
CA SER A 710 -4.76 -27.23 -35.49
C SER A 710 -4.48 -28.51 -36.30
N LYS A 711 -4.53 -28.41 -37.64
CA LYS A 711 -4.22 -29.53 -38.56
C LYS A 711 -2.75 -29.94 -38.49
N THR A 712 -1.86 -28.96 -38.37
CA THR A 712 -0.42 -29.19 -38.18
C THR A 712 -0.15 -29.97 -36.88
N LEU A 713 -0.75 -29.55 -35.77
CA LEU A 713 -0.62 -30.22 -34.47
C LEU A 713 -1.25 -31.62 -34.46
N LEU A 714 -2.41 -31.81 -35.11
CA LEU A 714 -3.01 -33.14 -35.30
C LEU A 714 -2.07 -34.07 -36.07
N SER A 715 -1.39 -33.54 -37.09
CA SER A 715 -0.41 -34.30 -37.89
C SER A 715 0.85 -34.66 -37.10
N MET A 716 1.16 -33.93 -36.02
CA MET A 716 2.23 -34.27 -35.05
C MET A 716 1.81 -35.39 -34.08
N GLY A 717 0.56 -35.84 -34.12
CA GLY A 717 0.02 -36.85 -33.23
C GLY A 717 -0.54 -36.32 -31.91
N LEU A 718 -0.66 -34.99 -31.76
CA LEU A 718 -1.35 -34.35 -30.64
C LEU A 718 -2.86 -34.42 -30.83
N ARG A 719 -3.63 -34.39 -29.73
CA ARG A 719 -5.10 -34.48 -29.79
C ARG A 719 -5.81 -33.40 -29.01
N ARG A 720 -5.27 -32.96 -27.87
CA ARG A 720 -5.94 -31.97 -27.01
C ARG A 720 -5.61 -30.55 -27.44
N LEU A 721 -4.34 -30.26 -27.69
CA LEU A 721 -3.91 -28.94 -28.12
C LEU A 721 -4.60 -28.48 -29.43
N PRO A 722 -4.79 -29.32 -30.47
CA PRO A 722 -5.59 -28.94 -31.63
C PRO A 722 -7.03 -28.54 -31.31
N GLU A 723 -7.71 -29.27 -30.41
CA GLU A 723 -9.08 -28.95 -29.98
C GLU A 723 -9.13 -27.61 -29.23
N ASP A 724 -8.11 -27.31 -28.42
CA ASP A 724 -7.99 -26.03 -27.74
C ASP A 724 -7.69 -24.88 -28.70
N VAL A 725 -6.87 -25.10 -29.74
CA VAL A 725 -6.67 -24.11 -30.82
C VAL A 725 -8.00 -23.79 -31.52
N GLU A 726 -8.80 -24.80 -31.89
CA GLU A 726 -10.08 -24.59 -32.57
C GLU A 726 -11.15 -23.93 -31.68
N ARG A 727 -11.16 -24.26 -30.38
CA ARG A 727 -12.18 -23.77 -29.45
C ARG A 727 -11.86 -22.42 -28.83
N LYS A 728 -10.58 -22.16 -28.55
CA LYS A 728 -10.11 -21.04 -27.72
C LYS A 728 -9.03 -20.19 -28.41
N GLY A 729 -8.45 -20.65 -29.51
CA GLY A 729 -7.37 -19.96 -30.19
C GLY A 729 -7.83 -18.64 -30.82
N ILE A 730 -7.06 -17.58 -30.59
CA ILE A 730 -7.25 -16.28 -31.22
C ILE A 730 -6.35 -16.20 -32.45
N GLU A 731 -6.96 -16.08 -33.63
CA GLU A 731 -6.23 -15.98 -34.90
C GLU A 731 -5.69 -14.57 -35.12
N VAL A 732 -4.37 -14.42 -35.02
CA VAL A 732 -3.70 -13.13 -35.06
C VAL A 732 -3.67 -12.55 -36.47
N MET A 733 -3.58 -13.36 -37.52
CA MET A 733 -3.55 -12.87 -38.91
C MET A 733 -4.85 -12.15 -39.31
N LYS A 734 -6.02 -12.63 -38.86
CA LYS A 734 -7.32 -11.94 -39.04
C LYS A 734 -7.36 -10.56 -38.38
N LEU A 735 -6.56 -10.34 -37.32
CA LEU A 735 -6.44 -9.04 -36.66
C LEU A 735 -5.48 -8.11 -37.41
N ILE A 736 -4.36 -8.66 -37.92
CA ILE A 736 -3.37 -7.92 -38.72
C ILE A 736 -3.99 -7.41 -40.03
N GLU A 737 -4.86 -8.19 -40.68
CA GLU A 737 -5.58 -7.80 -41.91
C GLU A 737 -6.31 -6.46 -41.81
N LYS A 738 -6.73 -6.07 -40.60
CA LYS A 738 -7.40 -4.78 -40.36
C LYS A 738 -6.44 -3.59 -40.36
N ARG A 739 -5.12 -3.83 -40.30
CA ARG A 739 -4.07 -2.80 -40.17
C ARG A 739 -3.05 -2.82 -41.29
N LEU A 740 -2.67 -3.99 -41.81
CA LEU A 740 -1.68 -4.14 -42.86
C LEU A 740 -2.33 -4.75 -44.11
N SER A 741 -2.06 -4.14 -45.26
CA SER A 741 -2.48 -4.65 -46.57
C SER A 741 -1.27 -4.67 -47.52
N PRO A 742 -0.70 -5.84 -47.86
CA PRO A 742 -1.16 -7.18 -47.49
C PRO A 742 -0.86 -7.53 -46.02
N PRO A 743 -1.64 -8.44 -45.40
CA PRO A 743 -1.38 -8.91 -44.05
C PRO A 743 -0.06 -9.69 -44.02
N SER A 744 0.86 -9.32 -43.12
CA SER A 744 2.16 -9.96 -43.00
C SER A 744 2.67 -9.93 -41.57
N ILE A 745 3.31 -11.02 -41.16
CA ILE A 745 4.00 -11.13 -39.86
C ILE A 745 5.44 -10.54 -39.91
N GLU A 746 5.98 -10.27 -41.10
CA GLU A 746 7.37 -9.85 -41.30
C GLU A 746 7.76 -8.56 -40.55
N PRO A 747 6.92 -7.51 -40.46
CA PRO A 747 7.23 -6.34 -39.66
C PRO A 747 7.42 -6.69 -38.17
N TYR A 748 6.69 -7.68 -37.67
CA TYR A 748 6.76 -8.12 -36.28
C TYR A 748 7.95 -9.06 -36.02
N LEU A 749 8.40 -9.82 -37.03
CA LEU A 749 9.66 -10.57 -36.96
C LEU A 749 10.85 -9.60 -36.82
N SER A 750 10.86 -8.53 -37.61
CA SER A 750 11.88 -7.47 -37.52
C SER A 750 11.84 -6.77 -36.15
N LEU A 751 10.64 -6.45 -35.65
CA LEU A 751 10.46 -5.89 -34.31
C LEU A 751 10.96 -6.83 -33.21
N ALA A 752 10.62 -8.11 -33.29
CA ALA A 752 11.04 -9.13 -32.33
C ALA A 752 12.57 -9.28 -32.28
N ARG A 753 13.24 -9.28 -33.45
CA ARG A 753 14.71 -9.31 -33.53
C ARG A 753 15.34 -8.13 -32.80
N ASN A 754 14.81 -6.93 -33.02
CA ASN A 754 15.33 -5.71 -32.39
C ASN A 754 15.10 -5.71 -30.87
N LEU A 755 13.90 -6.10 -30.41
CA LEU A 755 13.55 -6.08 -28.98
C LEU A 755 14.34 -7.11 -28.16
N TYR A 756 14.59 -8.29 -28.72
CA TYR A 756 15.26 -9.40 -28.03
C TYR A 756 16.73 -9.60 -28.45
N ASN A 757 17.27 -8.69 -29.27
CA ASN A 757 18.65 -8.72 -29.77
C ASN A 757 19.03 -10.06 -30.42
N ILE A 758 18.14 -10.61 -31.24
CA ILE A 758 18.33 -11.89 -31.94
C ILE A 758 19.03 -11.63 -33.27
N GLU A 759 20.23 -12.20 -33.47
CA GLU A 759 21.01 -12.00 -34.69
C GLU A 759 20.34 -12.65 -35.91
N GLU A 760 20.18 -11.91 -37.01
CA GLU A 760 19.48 -12.36 -38.23
C GLU A 760 20.09 -13.63 -38.84
N LYS A 761 21.41 -13.78 -38.72
CA LYS A 761 22.14 -14.99 -39.17
C LYS A 761 21.70 -16.27 -38.45
N ASP A 762 21.08 -16.19 -37.27
CA ASP A 762 20.75 -17.38 -36.46
C ASP A 762 19.24 -17.73 -36.49
N SER A 763 18.42 -16.95 -37.19
CA SER A 763 16.94 -17.08 -37.20
C SER A 763 16.31 -16.61 -38.53
N SER A 764 16.92 -16.93 -39.66
CA SER A 764 16.40 -16.59 -41.00
C SER A 764 15.60 -17.77 -41.59
N ILE A 765 14.49 -17.47 -42.27
CA ILE A 765 13.65 -18.47 -42.94
C ILE A 765 14.41 -19.15 -44.08
N GLU A 766 15.28 -18.42 -44.78
CA GLU A 766 16.11 -18.93 -45.87
C GLU A 766 17.00 -20.08 -45.38
N LYS A 767 17.62 -19.92 -44.21
CA LYS A 767 18.45 -20.99 -43.61
C LYS A 767 17.62 -22.19 -43.16
N VAL A 768 16.44 -21.97 -42.60
CA VAL A 768 15.52 -23.07 -42.25
C VAL A 768 15.12 -23.84 -43.51
N LEU A 769 14.82 -23.14 -44.60
CA LEU A 769 14.52 -23.77 -45.90
C LEU A 769 15.71 -24.53 -46.47
N GLU A 770 16.94 -23.99 -46.38
CA GLU A 770 18.16 -24.70 -46.77
C GLU A 770 18.35 -26.00 -45.97
N ILE A 771 18.17 -25.95 -44.65
CA ILE A 771 18.23 -27.12 -43.77
C ILE A 771 17.17 -28.15 -44.16
N VAL A 772 15.92 -27.72 -44.38
CA VAL A 772 14.82 -28.60 -44.80
C VAL A 772 15.11 -29.25 -46.17
N GLN A 773 15.57 -28.48 -47.16
CA GLN A 773 15.93 -29.00 -48.48
C GLN A 773 17.10 -29.99 -48.40
N LYS A 774 18.08 -29.71 -47.55
CA LYS A 774 19.21 -30.61 -47.27
C LYS A 774 18.73 -31.91 -46.63
N ILE A 775 17.82 -31.84 -45.65
CA ILE A 775 17.17 -33.00 -45.02
C ILE A 775 16.43 -33.84 -46.08
N ARG A 776 15.65 -33.21 -46.95
CA ARG A 776 14.92 -33.90 -48.03
C ARG A 776 15.87 -34.57 -49.04
N ARG A 777 16.97 -33.91 -49.41
CA ARG A 777 17.94 -34.43 -50.38
C ARG A 777 18.80 -35.57 -49.83
N GLU A 778 19.24 -35.45 -48.58
CA GLU A 778 20.22 -36.35 -47.97
C GLU A 778 19.57 -37.42 -47.09
N GLY A 779 18.27 -37.27 -46.78
CA GLY A 779 17.47 -38.25 -46.07
C GLY A 779 17.92 -38.45 -44.63
N TYR A 780 18.11 -37.38 -43.84
CA TYR A 780 18.57 -37.53 -42.44
C TYR A 780 17.57 -38.26 -41.54
N THR A 781 18.09 -39.00 -40.55
CA THR A 781 17.28 -39.59 -39.47
C THR A 781 17.43 -38.86 -38.13
N LYS A 782 18.37 -37.90 -38.03
CA LYS A 782 18.63 -37.06 -36.86
C LYS A 782 19.18 -35.72 -37.32
N LEU A 783 18.81 -34.65 -36.62
CA LEU A 783 19.34 -33.29 -36.85
C LEU A 783 20.74 -33.12 -36.24
N MET A 784 21.59 -32.33 -36.89
CA MET A 784 22.77 -31.79 -36.22
C MET A 784 22.35 -30.76 -35.17
N GLU A 785 23.16 -30.61 -34.12
CA GLU A 785 22.84 -29.69 -33.02
C GLU A 785 22.75 -28.22 -33.50
N SER A 786 23.59 -27.82 -34.47
CA SER A 786 23.53 -26.50 -35.09
C SER A 786 22.23 -26.29 -35.89
N GLU A 787 21.79 -27.30 -36.63
CA GLU A 787 20.55 -27.25 -37.44
C GLU A 787 19.31 -27.16 -36.53
N ALA A 788 19.28 -27.95 -35.45
CA ALA A 788 18.22 -27.90 -34.45
C ALA A 788 18.15 -26.53 -33.75
N ARG A 789 19.31 -25.94 -33.41
CA ARG A 789 19.38 -24.59 -32.83
C ARG A 789 18.84 -23.53 -33.78
N THR A 790 19.21 -23.56 -35.07
CA THR A 790 18.71 -22.58 -36.05
C THR A 790 17.19 -22.64 -36.20
N ILE A 791 16.63 -23.85 -36.32
CA ILE A 791 15.17 -24.03 -36.42
C ILE A 791 14.50 -23.58 -35.11
N SER A 792 15.05 -23.94 -33.95
CA SER A 792 14.54 -23.55 -32.64
C SER A 792 14.51 -22.03 -32.47
N SER A 793 15.61 -21.34 -32.80
CA SER A 793 15.70 -19.88 -32.76
C SER A 793 14.67 -19.20 -33.68
N TYR A 794 14.48 -19.73 -34.88
CA TYR A 794 13.47 -19.22 -35.81
C TYR A 794 12.04 -19.40 -35.28
N MET A 795 11.72 -20.58 -34.72
CA MET A 795 10.39 -20.85 -34.14
C MET A 795 10.10 -19.96 -32.94
N LYS A 796 11.07 -19.80 -32.02
CA LYS A 796 10.95 -18.85 -30.89
C LYS A 796 10.68 -17.43 -31.37
N LEU A 797 11.42 -16.98 -32.38
CA LEU A 797 11.23 -15.65 -32.99
C LEU A 797 9.82 -15.48 -33.55
N ARG A 798 9.27 -16.52 -34.21
CA ARG A 798 7.90 -16.50 -34.74
C ARG A 798 6.85 -16.42 -33.64
N SER A 799 6.97 -17.20 -32.57
CA SER A 799 6.05 -17.11 -31.43
C SER A 799 6.08 -15.71 -30.80
N ILE A 800 7.26 -15.12 -30.62
CA ILE A 800 7.38 -13.73 -30.14
C ILE A 800 6.69 -12.75 -31.11
N ALA A 801 6.89 -12.90 -32.42
CA ALA A 801 6.28 -12.02 -33.41
C ALA A 801 4.74 -12.11 -33.42
N ILE A 802 4.16 -13.32 -33.30
CA ILE A 802 2.71 -13.53 -33.18
C ILE A 802 2.16 -12.80 -31.95
N TYR A 803 2.87 -12.91 -30.83
CA TYR A 803 2.50 -12.24 -29.58
C TYR A 803 2.50 -10.71 -29.73
N LEU A 804 3.59 -10.15 -30.27
CA LEU A 804 3.70 -8.71 -30.52
C LEU A 804 2.65 -8.21 -31.51
N ALA A 805 2.34 -9.00 -32.54
CA ALA A 805 1.33 -8.66 -33.53
C ALA A 805 -0.07 -8.60 -32.92
N TYR A 806 -0.40 -9.51 -32.00
CA TYR A 806 -1.66 -9.47 -31.27
C TYR A 806 -1.77 -8.23 -30.39
N ILE A 807 -0.75 -7.96 -29.56
CA ILE A 807 -0.75 -6.79 -28.67
C ILE A 807 -0.90 -5.51 -29.47
N HIS A 808 -0.12 -5.37 -30.54
CA HIS A 808 -0.21 -4.21 -31.41
C HIS A 808 -1.60 -4.09 -32.04
N SER A 809 -2.18 -5.18 -32.55
CA SER A 809 -3.41 -5.16 -33.36
C SER A 809 -4.72 -5.13 -32.55
N SER A 810 -4.69 -5.56 -31.29
CA SER A 810 -5.90 -5.67 -30.47
C SER A 810 -6.48 -4.29 -30.07
N ALA A 811 -7.81 -4.21 -29.98
CA ALA A 811 -8.53 -2.97 -29.69
C ALA A 811 -8.47 -2.54 -28.22
N ALA A 812 -7.98 -3.41 -27.33
CA ALA A 812 -7.92 -3.19 -25.89
C ALA A 812 -6.88 -2.13 -25.46
N TRP A 813 -5.93 -1.77 -26.34
CA TRP A 813 -4.76 -0.94 -25.99
C TRP A 813 -4.64 0.32 -26.84
N LYS A 814 -5.76 0.93 -27.24
CA LYS A 814 -5.74 2.13 -28.08
C LYS A 814 -5.29 3.37 -27.30
N SER A 815 -4.07 3.85 -27.59
CA SER A 815 -3.76 5.28 -27.61
C SER A 815 -3.17 5.62 -28.98
N SER A 816 -4.00 6.04 -29.93
CA SER A 816 -3.53 6.65 -31.17
C SER A 816 -3.64 8.16 -31.04
N GLU A 817 -2.55 8.84 -30.66
CA GLU A 817 -2.36 10.22 -31.13
C GLU A 817 -2.24 10.14 -32.65
N SER A 818 -2.97 11.01 -33.37
CA SER A 818 -2.99 11.00 -34.82
C SER A 818 -1.63 11.46 -35.35
N THR A 819 -1.20 10.86 -36.46
CA THR A 819 0.04 11.17 -37.18
C THR A 819 0.16 12.64 -37.62
N GLU A 820 -0.94 13.41 -37.57
CA GLU A 820 -0.97 14.85 -37.86
C GLU A 820 -0.53 15.72 -36.66
N GLU A 821 -0.84 15.34 -35.42
CA GLU A 821 -0.41 16.08 -34.22
C GLU A 821 1.10 15.97 -33.96
N TRP A 822 1.71 14.85 -34.36
CA TRP A 822 3.16 14.66 -34.23
C TRP A 822 3.95 15.32 -35.37
N LYS A 823 3.46 15.31 -36.62
CA LYS A 823 4.09 16.09 -37.71
C LYS A 823 4.17 17.58 -37.37
N SER A 824 3.13 18.12 -36.71
CA SER A 824 3.16 19.47 -36.14
C SER A 824 4.28 19.67 -35.12
N LYS A 825 4.46 18.73 -34.18
CA LYS A 825 5.48 18.82 -33.12
C LYS A 825 6.91 18.61 -33.64
N VAL A 826 7.10 17.79 -34.68
CA VAL A 826 8.41 17.54 -35.30
C VAL A 826 8.80 18.65 -36.26
N ASP A 827 7.85 19.27 -36.97
CA ASP A 827 8.13 20.46 -37.76
C ASP A 827 8.40 21.70 -36.87
N GLU A 828 7.88 21.72 -35.63
CA GLU A 828 8.29 22.68 -34.60
C GLU A 828 9.68 22.36 -34.03
N GLN A 829 9.99 21.10 -33.72
CA GLN A 829 11.33 20.72 -33.21
C GLN A 829 12.45 20.83 -34.24
N ASN A 830 12.18 20.63 -35.54
CA ASN A 830 13.17 20.82 -36.60
C ASN A 830 13.42 22.29 -36.96
N LYS A 831 12.58 23.24 -36.50
CA LYS A 831 12.83 24.68 -36.65
C LYS A 831 13.74 25.25 -35.57
N ASP A 832 13.84 24.60 -34.40
CA ASP A 832 14.72 25.00 -33.30
C ASP A 832 15.97 24.12 -33.19
N GLY A 833 16.59 23.85 -34.33
CA GLY A 833 17.87 23.15 -34.40
C GLY A 833 18.99 23.88 -33.65
N ARG A 834 19.38 23.32 -32.49
CA ARG A 834 20.77 23.32 -32.01
C ARG A 834 21.15 21.94 -31.46
N ASN A 835 21.84 21.18 -32.33
CA ASN A 835 22.71 20.02 -32.11
C ASN A 835 22.90 19.51 -30.66
N GLN A 836 22.39 18.31 -30.37
CA GLN A 836 23.20 17.10 -30.11
C GLN A 836 22.33 15.85 -30.04
#